data_AF-A0A1Y2BC89-F1
#
_entry.id   AF-A0A1Y2BC89-F1
#
_cell.length_a   1.000
_cell.length_b   1.000
_cell.length_c   1.000
_cell.angle_alpha   90.00
_cell.angle_beta   90.00
_cell.angle_gamma   90.00
#
_symmetry.space_group_name_H-M   'P 1'
#
loop_
_entity.id
_entity.type
_entity.pdbx_description
1 polymer ?
#
loop_
_entity_poly.entity_id
_entity_poly.type
_entity_poly.pdbx_seq_one_letter_code
_entity_poly.pdbx_strand_id
1 'polypeptide(L)'
;MDSKYFSNIIFSKALKLIDNGFLETNDLEKLSMKLGITILQLKQIFNKELNQTPLEYIETIGILGFKNLEWFEEVFQYHYNITPTTFREKHQDKNFKEKDTFEIQVSYKPPFRYDDLLNLLDYFCVAGVEKVENGRYYKVIHIKTGENYSNGYMIVGNNEKKHCLEVSISSHLAKVLPQVIFLIKNLFDLYSDPDVVFDGLKRSNTIIKDCFLKGTRIPGSPDDYEICVRAILGQLISMKNTTQVLSAFCEKFGDKVQTGIEGLDYAFPTPERIHGIEKAIIYDEICSLHITRSKVNAIIGITEKFYNHTIDISNCIEPEVLIEKLLTIKGIGKWTSDFIALRAISYSDILMNTDYNIRRILEKKGIPDISIFDYFKPWKSHLTVGLFGLRETVLDQPDKLYKMYYDAPIGKMVIVSKNNKIIGVWIEGQRHYLSGFTEEEKMEMIEKPNHEMLQKAKQWLDQYFKEGKEPTVEGLVMTSSPPHGTKLRHDVWKIVKSIPYGRTLPLSQLIQKIRKKRGITRIATSVIREAIAHNPIAIFIPCHRVIIREDENRDENEEEEEDDDDENTNEIEIESESESEGEGERKGESESESESEGKGKTTTMIKTIKTTTTGYAGGISIKKYLLKLEREGKNEKK
;
A
#
# COMPACT_ATOMS: atom_id res chain seq x y z
N MET A 1 7.45 13.71 -33.31
CA MET A 1 7.96 12.57 -32.51
C MET A 1 9.35 12.23 -33.03
N ASP A 2 10.32 12.03 -32.14
CA ASP A 2 11.67 11.61 -32.51
C ASP A 2 11.63 10.22 -33.16
N SER A 3 12.36 10.03 -34.28
CA SER A 3 12.31 8.81 -35.10
C SER A 3 12.67 7.54 -34.28
N LYS A 4 13.56 7.69 -33.29
CA LYS A 4 13.97 6.61 -32.39
C LYS A 4 12.84 6.14 -31.47
N TYR A 5 11.95 7.03 -31.01
CA TYR A 5 10.86 6.66 -30.11
C TYR A 5 9.77 5.86 -30.80
N PHE A 6 9.40 6.28 -32.01
CA PHE A 6 8.43 5.55 -32.83
C PHE A 6 8.91 4.11 -33.11
N SER A 7 10.20 3.96 -33.45
CA SER A 7 10.84 2.66 -33.66
C SER A 7 10.71 1.73 -32.45
N ASN A 8 10.99 2.20 -31.23
CA ASN A 8 10.99 1.38 -30.02
C ASN A 8 9.59 0.93 -29.57
N ILE A 9 8.59 1.81 -29.69
CA ILE A 9 7.19 1.47 -29.39
C ILE A 9 6.71 0.39 -30.36
N ILE A 10 6.97 0.58 -31.65
CA ILE A 10 6.57 -0.38 -32.68
C ILE A 10 7.30 -1.71 -32.50
N PHE A 11 8.58 -1.70 -32.16
CA PHE A 11 9.34 -2.91 -31.88
C PHE A 11 8.75 -3.71 -30.71
N SER A 12 8.48 -3.04 -29.59
CA SER A 12 7.93 -3.68 -28.38
C SER A 12 6.55 -4.27 -28.65
N LYS A 13 5.69 -3.55 -29.39
CA LYS A 13 4.39 -4.05 -29.83
C LYS A 13 4.52 -5.24 -30.77
N ALA A 14 5.46 -5.20 -31.71
CA ALA A 14 5.71 -6.29 -32.64
C ALA A 14 6.15 -7.56 -31.90
N LEU A 15 7.10 -7.45 -30.97
CA LEU A 15 7.54 -8.58 -30.13
C LEU A 15 6.38 -9.18 -29.34
N LYS A 16 5.57 -8.33 -28.68
CA LYS A 16 4.41 -8.79 -27.91
C LYS A 16 3.41 -9.54 -28.81
N LEU A 17 3.14 -9.05 -30.01
CA LEU A 17 2.25 -9.74 -30.95
C LEU A 17 2.83 -11.07 -31.45
N ILE A 18 4.12 -11.11 -31.79
CA ILE A 18 4.79 -12.33 -32.24
C ILE A 18 4.83 -13.37 -31.12
N ASP A 19 5.24 -12.99 -29.91
CA ASP A 19 5.31 -13.87 -28.75
C ASP A 19 3.91 -14.38 -28.33
N ASN A 20 2.83 -13.63 -28.65
CA ASN A 20 1.44 -14.09 -28.46
C ASN A 20 0.93 -15.01 -29.59
N GLY A 21 1.79 -15.41 -30.53
CA GLY A 21 1.39 -16.28 -31.64
C GLY A 21 0.64 -15.60 -32.77
N PHE A 22 0.69 -14.26 -32.91
CA PHE A 22 -0.05 -13.55 -33.99
C PHE A 22 0.25 -14.12 -35.39
N LEU A 23 1.49 -14.53 -35.64
CA LEU A 23 1.95 -15.09 -36.91
C LEU A 23 1.67 -16.58 -37.09
N GLU A 24 1.03 -17.24 -36.13
CA GLU A 24 0.53 -18.62 -36.30
C GLU A 24 -0.72 -18.66 -37.19
N THR A 25 -1.49 -17.56 -37.20
CA THR A 25 -2.75 -17.43 -37.96
C THR A 25 -2.72 -16.27 -38.97
N ASN A 26 -1.64 -15.50 -39.01
CA ASN A 26 -1.46 -14.34 -39.88
C ASN A 26 -0.04 -14.29 -40.46
N ASP A 27 0.21 -13.35 -41.36
CA ASP A 27 1.50 -13.16 -42.04
C ASP A 27 2.16 -11.82 -41.64
N LEU A 28 3.40 -11.62 -42.12
CA LEU A 28 4.15 -10.38 -41.88
C LEU A 28 3.51 -9.15 -42.52
N GLU A 29 2.75 -9.33 -43.60
CA GLU A 29 2.05 -8.23 -44.26
C GLU A 29 0.97 -7.68 -43.32
N LYS A 30 0.11 -8.56 -42.82
CA LYS A 30 -0.89 -8.26 -41.78
C LYS A 30 -0.24 -7.69 -40.53
N LEU A 31 0.89 -8.23 -40.06
CA LEU A 31 1.60 -7.67 -38.90
C LEU A 31 2.10 -6.24 -39.15
N SER A 32 2.66 -5.97 -40.33
CA SER A 32 3.14 -4.63 -40.69
C SER A 32 1.99 -3.62 -40.81
N MET A 33 0.90 -4.00 -41.51
CA MET A 33 -0.32 -3.21 -41.61
C MET A 33 -0.90 -2.93 -40.22
N LYS A 34 -0.95 -3.95 -39.35
CA LYS A 34 -1.40 -3.89 -37.95
C LYS A 34 -0.56 -2.93 -37.09
N LEU A 35 0.72 -2.77 -37.39
CA LEU A 35 1.60 -1.83 -36.70
C LEU A 35 1.60 -0.42 -37.34
N GLY A 36 0.85 -0.20 -38.41
CA GLY A 36 0.81 1.07 -39.13
C GLY A 36 2.13 1.41 -39.84
N ILE A 37 2.92 0.40 -40.19
CA ILE A 37 4.22 0.55 -40.85
C ILE A 37 4.36 -0.40 -42.05
N THR A 38 5.33 -0.14 -42.91
CA THR A 38 5.65 -1.04 -44.03
C THR A 38 6.44 -2.27 -43.55
N ILE A 39 6.38 -3.37 -44.30
CA ILE A 39 7.21 -4.57 -44.05
C ILE A 39 8.70 -4.22 -44.00
N LEU A 40 9.16 -3.30 -44.87
CA LEU A 40 10.55 -2.85 -44.89
C LEU A 40 10.95 -2.16 -43.58
N GLN A 41 10.11 -1.26 -43.08
CA GLN A 41 10.33 -0.62 -41.77
C GLN A 41 10.34 -1.65 -40.65
N LEU A 42 9.44 -2.63 -40.67
CA LEU A 42 9.39 -3.68 -39.64
C LEU A 42 10.70 -4.50 -39.62
N LYS A 43 11.19 -4.89 -40.80
CA LYS A 43 12.48 -5.59 -40.94
C LYS A 43 13.65 -4.73 -40.47
N GLN A 44 13.67 -3.44 -40.80
CA GLN A 44 14.73 -2.53 -40.35
C GLN A 44 14.74 -2.36 -38.83
N ILE A 45 13.56 -2.27 -38.20
CA ILE A 45 13.43 -2.17 -36.75
C ILE A 45 13.98 -3.45 -36.09
N PHE A 46 13.57 -4.63 -36.54
CA PHE A 46 14.09 -5.90 -35.99
C PHE A 46 15.60 -6.05 -36.18
N ASN A 47 16.14 -5.70 -37.36
CA ASN A 47 17.59 -5.75 -37.59
C ASN A 47 18.35 -4.78 -36.68
N LYS A 48 17.80 -3.60 -36.44
CA LYS A 48 18.42 -2.62 -35.56
C LYS A 48 18.42 -3.05 -34.09
N GLU A 49 17.33 -3.64 -33.63
CA GLU A 49 17.14 -3.95 -32.20
C GLU A 49 17.65 -5.36 -31.81
N LEU A 50 17.59 -6.33 -32.73
CA LEU A 50 17.98 -7.73 -32.48
C LEU A 50 19.06 -8.27 -33.43
N ASN A 51 19.47 -7.50 -34.44
CA ASN A 51 20.35 -7.97 -35.51
C ASN A 51 19.81 -9.23 -36.24
N GLN A 52 18.48 -9.30 -36.35
CA GLN A 52 17.73 -10.38 -36.99
C GLN A 52 16.50 -9.81 -37.70
N THR A 53 15.90 -10.58 -38.61
CA THR A 53 14.58 -10.31 -39.18
C THR A 53 13.44 -10.85 -38.28
N PRO A 54 12.19 -10.39 -38.46
CA PRO A 54 11.05 -10.98 -37.73
C PRO A 54 10.90 -12.49 -37.93
N LEU A 55 11.20 -13.01 -39.13
CA LEU A 55 11.14 -14.46 -39.41
C LEU A 55 12.24 -15.21 -38.69
N GLU A 56 13.48 -14.70 -38.71
CA GLU A 56 14.60 -15.31 -37.97
C GLU A 56 14.35 -15.30 -36.45
N TYR A 57 13.69 -14.26 -35.92
CA TYR A 57 13.26 -14.21 -34.53
C TYR A 57 12.21 -15.28 -34.20
N ILE A 58 11.19 -15.46 -35.07
CA ILE A 58 10.18 -16.53 -34.91
C ILE A 58 10.80 -17.89 -35.03
N GLU A 59 11.69 -18.07 -36.02
CA GLU A 59 12.48 -19.29 -36.14
C GLU A 59 13.13 -19.51 -34.80
N THR A 60 13.94 -18.57 -34.28
CA THR A 60 14.60 -18.58 -32.94
C THR A 60 13.68 -18.94 -31.77
N ILE A 61 12.42 -18.49 -31.76
CA ILE A 61 11.45 -18.92 -30.75
C ILE A 61 10.94 -20.34 -31.00
N GLY A 62 10.64 -20.67 -32.25
CA GLY A 62 10.27 -22.01 -32.70
C GLY A 62 11.40 -23.02 -32.51
N ILE A 63 12.66 -22.56 -32.50
CA ILE A 63 13.84 -23.27 -32.02
C ILE A 63 13.62 -23.55 -30.56
N LEU A 64 13.48 -22.55 -29.70
CA LEU A 64 13.26 -22.76 -28.26
C LEU A 64 12.02 -23.62 -27.91
N GLY A 65 11.08 -23.84 -28.85
CA GLY A 65 9.93 -24.74 -28.74
C GLY A 65 9.89 -25.91 -29.76
N PHE A 66 11.04 -26.36 -30.25
CA PHE A 66 11.29 -27.27 -31.39
C PHE A 66 10.10 -28.10 -31.91
N LYS A 67 9.71 -27.83 -33.17
CA LYS A 67 8.81 -28.68 -33.99
C LYS A 67 9.53 -29.81 -34.75
N ASN A 68 10.87 -29.82 -34.81
CA ASN A 68 11.68 -30.88 -35.45
C ASN A 68 12.86 -31.28 -34.55
N LEU A 69 13.02 -32.59 -34.33
CA LEU A 69 14.03 -33.18 -33.46
C LEU A 69 15.45 -33.06 -34.03
N GLU A 70 15.64 -33.19 -35.34
CA GLU A 70 16.96 -33.12 -35.98
C GLU A 70 17.58 -31.73 -35.82
N TRP A 71 16.73 -30.73 -35.98
CA TRP A 71 17.13 -29.33 -35.91
C TRP A 71 17.35 -28.86 -34.44
N PHE A 72 16.67 -29.48 -33.47
CA PHE A 72 17.04 -29.39 -32.05
C PHE A 72 18.42 -29.95 -31.77
N GLU A 73 18.71 -31.14 -32.29
CA GLU A 73 20.01 -31.78 -32.09
C GLU A 73 21.15 -30.92 -32.67
N GLU A 74 20.97 -30.35 -33.85
CA GLU A 74 21.95 -29.43 -34.46
C GLU A 74 22.22 -28.19 -33.61
N VAL A 75 21.18 -27.48 -33.15
CA VAL A 75 21.35 -26.26 -32.35
C VAL A 75 21.87 -26.54 -30.95
N PHE A 76 21.41 -27.62 -30.32
CA PHE A 76 21.91 -28.03 -29.00
C PHE A 76 23.39 -28.41 -29.09
N GLN A 77 23.78 -29.12 -30.15
CA GLN A 77 25.18 -29.48 -30.38
C GLN A 77 26.04 -28.26 -30.73
N TYR A 78 25.52 -27.30 -31.51
CA TYR A 78 26.21 -26.05 -31.80
C TYR A 78 26.50 -25.21 -30.54
N HIS A 79 25.52 -25.08 -29.63
CA HIS A 79 25.68 -24.25 -28.43
C HIS A 79 26.36 -24.96 -27.26
N TYR A 80 26.12 -26.26 -27.07
CA TYR A 80 26.59 -27.01 -25.89
C TYR A 80 27.72 -28.01 -26.21
N ASN A 81 28.12 -28.14 -27.49
CA ASN A 81 29.14 -29.09 -27.96
C ASN A 81 28.88 -30.56 -27.59
N ILE A 82 27.61 -30.91 -27.36
CA ILE A 82 27.15 -32.26 -27.00
C ILE A 82 25.78 -32.49 -27.60
N THR A 83 25.40 -33.74 -27.87
CA THR A 83 24.03 -34.05 -28.32
C THR A 83 23.07 -34.08 -27.11
N PRO A 84 21.77 -33.82 -27.30
CA PRO A 84 20.77 -33.95 -26.23
C PRO A 84 20.76 -35.36 -25.60
N THR A 85 21.01 -36.39 -26.40
CA THR A 85 21.08 -37.79 -25.93
C THR A 85 22.29 -38.01 -25.03
N THR A 86 23.48 -37.57 -25.43
CA THR A 86 24.68 -37.66 -24.58
C THR A 86 24.58 -36.77 -23.35
N PHE A 87 23.90 -35.62 -23.44
CA PHE A 87 23.59 -34.77 -22.29
C PHE A 87 22.66 -35.49 -21.30
N ARG A 88 21.58 -36.13 -21.79
CA ARG A 88 20.67 -36.94 -20.97
C ARG A 88 21.36 -38.15 -20.34
N GLU A 89 22.27 -38.81 -21.05
CA GLU A 89 23.04 -39.95 -20.54
C GLU A 89 24.06 -39.52 -19.49
N LYS A 90 24.74 -38.38 -19.68
CA LYS A 90 25.69 -37.83 -18.71
C LYS A 90 25.01 -37.25 -17.47
N HIS A 91 23.78 -36.75 -17.62
CA HIS A 91 22.97 -36.20 -16.54
C HIS A 91 21.82 -37.13 -16.10
N GLN A 92 21.89 -38.41 -16.46
CA GLN A 92 21.06 -39.47 -15.91
C GLN A 92 21.52 -39.75 -14.47
N ASP A 93 21.24 -38.79 -13.59
CA ASP A 93 21.37 -39.03 -12.17
C ASP A 93 20.27 -40.03 -11.80
N LYS A 94 20.63 -41.29 -11.50
CA LYS A 94 19.67 -42.34 -11.10
C LYS A 94 18.91 -41.99 -9.82
N ASN A 95 19.28 -40.88 -9.16
CA ASN A 95 18.63 -40.27 -8.00
C ASN A 95 17.87 -38.98 -8.31
N PHE A 96 17.67 -38.61 -9.58
CA PHE A 96 16.84 -37.45 -9.95
C PHE A 96 15.38 -37.76 -9.59
N LYS A 97 14.97 -37.41 -8.36
CA LYS A 97 13.55 -37.25 -8.05
C LYS A 97 12.98 -36.26 -9.05
N GLU A 98 11.91 -36.61 -9.75
CA GLU A 98 11.13 -35.66 -10.54
C GLU A 98 10.93 -34.41 -9.68
N LYS A 99 11.58 -33.32 -10.04
CA LYS A 99 11.26 -32.03 -9.41
C LYS A 99 9.91 -31.64 -9.97
N ASP A 100 8.96 -31.35 -9.08
CA ASP A 100 7.65 -30.81 -9.45
C ASP A 100 7.74 -29.44 -10.15
N THR A 101 8.93 -28.83 -10.17
CA THR A 101 9.20 -27.54 -10.82
C THR A 101 10.47 -27.55 -11.68
N PHE A 102 10.52 -26.64 -12.65
CA PHE A 102 11.73 -26.29 -13.39
C PHE A 102 11.97 -24.78 -13.31
N GLU A 103 13.24 -24.38 -13.43
CA GLU A 103 13.68 -22.99 -13.28
C GLU A 103 14.02 -22.37 -14.63
N ILE A 104 13.61 -21.13 -14.84
CA ILE A 104 14.01 -20.31 -15.99
C ILE A 104 14.45 -18.92 -15.54
N GLN A 105 15.18 -18.24 -16.43
CA GLN A 105 15.53 -16.83 -16.27
C GLN A 105 14.88 -16.03 -17.39
N VAL A 106 14.16 -14.96 -17.03
CA VAL A 106 13.51 -14.07 -18.00
C VAL A 106 14.14 -12.68 -17.88
N SER A 107 14.97 -12.31 -18.85
CA SER A 107 15.74 -11.06 -18.84
C SER A 107 14.86 -9.82 -18.98
N TYR A 108 15.34 -8.70 -18.46
CA TYR A 108 14.71 -7.39 -18.60
C TYR A 108 15.75 -6.28 -18.81
N LYS A 109 15.31 -5.14 -19.35
CA LYS A 109 16.14 -3.93 -19.44
C LYS A 109 16.16 -3.19 -18.08
N PRO A 110 17.32 -2.97 -17.44
CA PRO A 110 17.40 -2.16 -16.23
C PRO A 110 17.25 -0.66 -16.55
N PRO A 111 16.88 0.18 -15.57
CA PRO A 111 16.49 -0.18 -14.20
C PRO A 111 15.07 -0.80 -14.16
N PHE A 112 14.84 -1.65 -13.16
CA PHE A 112 13.56 -2.33 -12.95
C PHE A 112 13.17 -2.25 -11.48
N ARG A 113 12.08 -1.52 -11.18
CA ARG A 113 11.62 -1.27 -9.82
C ARG A 113 10.78 -2.44 -9.29
N TYR A 114 11.40 -3.61 -9.20
CA TYR A 114 10.72 -4.86 -8.85
C TYR A 114 9.93 -4.76 -7.54
N ASP A 115 10.54 -4.23 -6.47
CA ASP A 115 9.88 -4.16 -5.17
C ASP A 115 8.63 -3.27 -5.19
N ASP A 116 8.63 -2.17 -5.94
CA ASP A 116 7.45 -1.31 -6.08
C ASP A 116 6.34 -2.01 -6.86
N LEU A 117 6.70 -2.72 -7.93
CA LEU A 117 5.75 -3.51 -8.70
C LEU A 117 5.19 -4.67 -7.87
N LEU A 118 6.04 -5.34 -7.09
CA LEU A 118 5.67 -6.43 -6.21
C LEU A 118 4.73 -5.95 -5.10
N ASN A 119 4.99 -4.78 -4.49
CA ASN A 119 4.08 -4.16 -3.52
C ASN A 119 2.70 -3.86 -4.13
N LEU A 120 2.68 -3.46 -5.41
CA LEU A 120 1.43 -3.22 -6.12
C LEU A 120 0.68 -4.52 -6.39
N LEU A 121 1.38 -5.59 -6.79
CA LEU A 121 0.79 -6.92 -6.97
C LEU A 121 0.28 -7.50 -5.63
N ASP A 122 1.02 -7.34 -4.53
CA ASP A 122 0.61 -7.72 -3.18
C ASP A 122 -0.71 -7.06 -2.79
N TYR A 123 -0.82 -5.74 -3.05
CA TYR A 123 -2.03 -4.97 -2.78
C TYR A 123 -3.25 -5.46 -3.59
N PHE A 124 -3.04 -6.11 -4.73
CA PHE A 124 -4.09 -6.67 -5.58
C PHE A 124 -4.32 -8.18 -5.37
N CYS A 125 -3.63 -8.82 -4.43
CA CYS A 125 -3.65 -10.27 -4.27
C CYS A 125 -5.06 -10.83 -3.97
N VAL A 126 -5.39 -11.91 -4.66
CA VAL A 126 -6.58 -12.74 -4.46
C VAL A 126 -6.17 -13.99 -3.70
N ALA A 127 -6.65 -14.09 -2.45
CA ALA A 127 -6.32 -15.21 -1.58
C ALA A 127 -6.77 -16.54 -2.23
N GLY A 128 -5.92 -17.55 -2.13
CA GLY A 128 -6.13 -18.85 -2.76
C GLY A 128 -5.69 -18.91 -4.23
N VAL A 129 -5.39 -17.79 -4.91
CA VAL A 129 -4.95 -17.77 -6.31
C VAL A 129 -3.54 -17.21 -6.46
N GLU A 130 -3.20 -16.20 -5.66
CA GLU A 130 -1.92 -15.52 -5.68
C GLU A 130 -1.52 -15.07 -4.27
N LYS A 131 -0.21 -14.95 -4.06
CA LYS A 131 0.35 -14.36 -2.84
C LYS A 131 1.70 -13.73 -3.11
N VAL A 132 2.09 -12.78 -2.26
CA VAL A 132 3.45 -12.28 -2.19
C VAL A 132 4.07 -12.72 -0.87
N GLU A 133 5.20 -13.39 -0.95
CA GLU A 133 5.87 -13.92 0.24
C GLU A 133 7.38 -13.93 -0.01
N ASN A 134 8.17 -13.53 0.99
CA ASN A 134 9.64 -13.54 0.93
C ASN A 134 10.22 -12.83 -0.32
N GLY A 135 9.62 -11.71 -0.72
CA GLY A 135 10.05 -10.93 -1.88
C GLY A 135 9.84 -11.64 -3.22
N ARG A 136 8.91 -12.60 -3.28
CA ARG A 136 8.53 -13.32 -4.50
C ARG A 136 7.02 -13.27 -4.72
N TYR A 137 6.64 -13.27 -5.99
CA TYR A 137 5.25 -13.34 -6.43
C TYR A 137 4.88 -14.77 -6.80
N TYR A 138 3.81 -15.29 -6.21
CA TYR A 138 3.28 -16.63 -6.43
C TYR A 138 1.93 -16.51 -7.10
N LYS A 139 1.67 -17.32 -8.12
CA LYS A 139 0.36 -17.34 -8.78
C LYS A 139 0.05 -18.70 -9.39
N VAL A 140 -1.20 -19.14 -9.20
CA VAL A 140 -1.83 -20.21 -10.01
C VAL A 140 -2.21 -19.65 -11.38
N ILE A 141 -1.76 -20.31 -12.44
CA ILE A 141 -2.07 -19.95 -13.83
C ILE A 141 -2.68 -21.13 -14.56
N HIS A 142 -3.58 -20.83 -15.49
CA HIS A 142 -4.07 -21.77 -16.47
C HIS A 142 -3.80 -21.22 -17.86
N ILE A 143 -3.31 -22.06 -18.77
CA ILE A 143 -3.06 -21.68 -20.16
C ILE A 143 -3.96 -22.50 -21.06
N LYS A 144 -4.75 -21.82 -21.89
CA LYS A 144 -5.57 -22.46 -22.92
C LYS A 144 -4.72 -22.78 -24.14
N THR A 145 -4.82 -24.00 -24.65
CA THR A 145 -4.22 -24.42 -25.92
C THR A 145 -5.21 -25.27 -26.69
N GLY A 146 -5.81 -24.69 -27.74
CA GLY A 146 -6.97 -25.26 -28.40
C GLY A 146 -8.15 -25.37 -27.44
N GLU A 147 -8.68 -26.57 -27.24
CA GLU A 147 -9.78 -26.84 -26.31
C GLU A 147 -9.33 -27.22 -24.90
N ASN A 148 -8.02 -27.44 -24.69
CA ASN A 148 -7.49 -27.92 -23.42
C ASN A 148 -6.91 -26.79 -22.57
N TYR A 149 -7.00 -26.93 -21.25
CA TYR A 149 -6.33 -26.07 -20.28
C TYR A 149 -5.18 -26.82 -19.59
N SER A 150 -4.03 -26.16 -19.50
CA SER A 150 -2.90 -26.61 -18.68
C SER A 150 -2.85 -25.77 -17.41
N ASN A 151 -3.08 -26.40 -16.26
CA ASN A 151 -3.07 -25.75 -14.95
C ASN A 151 -1.72 -25.93 -14.27
N GLY A 152 -1.27 -24.91 -13.55
CA GLY A 152 -0.06 -24.98 -12.75
C GLY A 152 0.17 -23.70 -11.98
N TYR A 153 1.40 -23.51 -11.51
CA TYR A 153 1.78 -22.31 -10.79
C TYR A 153 3.15 -21.81 -11.21
N MET A 154 3.38 -20.53 -10.95
CA MET A 154 4.67 -19.88 -11.10
C MET A 154 5.06 -19.13 -9.83
N ILE A 155 6.36 -19.09 -9.56
CA ILE A 155 6.98 -18.34 -8.48
C ILE A 155 8.03 -17.44 -9.13
N VAL A 156 7.91 -16.13 -8.94
CA VAL A 156 8.73 -15.14 -9.62
C VAL A 156 9.51 -14.33 -8.59
N GLY A 157 10.83 -14.39 -8.64
CA GLY A 157 11.75 -13.52 -7.92
C GLY A 157 12.55 -12.62 -8.87
N ASN A 158 13.30 -11.68 -8.31
CA ASN A 158 14.18 -10.78 -9.08
C ASN A 158 15.65 -11.03 -8.76
N ASN A 159 16.46 -11.16 -9.82
CA ASN A 159 17.91 -11.11 -9.74
C ASN A 159 18.42 -9.82 -10.39
N GLU A 160 18.52 -8.76 -9.58
CA GLU A 160 18.94 -7.44 -10.04
C GLU A 160 20.34 -7.43 -10.66
N LYS A 161 21.26 -8.25 -10.11
CA LYS A 161 22.65 -8.32 -10.60
C LYS A 161 22.75 -8.91 -12.00
N LYS A 162 21.83 -9.81 -12.36
CA LYS A 162 21.78 -10.45 -13.69
C LYS A 162 20.76 -9.80 -14.63
N HIS A 163 20.02 -8.80 -14.15
CA HIS A 163 18.93 -8.14 -14.88
C HIS A 163 17.90 -9.15 -15.43
N CYS A 164 17.49 -10.11 -14.60
CA CYS A 164 16.51 -11.12 -14.97
C CYS A 164 15.57 -11.45 -13.80
N LEU A 165 14.36 -11.87 -14.13
CA LEU A 165 13.48 -12.58 -13.20
C LEU A 165 13.92 -14.04 -13.09
N GLU A 166 13.99 -14.54 -11.87
CA GLU A 166 14.17 -15.97 -11.59
C GLU A 166 12.79 -16.59 -11.38
N VAL A 167 12.44 -17.55 -12.23
CA VAL A 167 11.08 -18.10 -12.27
C VAL A 167 11.11 -19.60 -12.08
N SER A 168 10.42 -20.07 -11.04
CA SER A 168 10.13 -21.48 -10.81
C SER A 168 8.73 -21.79 -11.34
N ILE A 169 8.59 -22.79 -12.21
CA ILE A 169 7.33 -23.13 -12.87
C ILE A 169 7.02 -24.60 -12.60
N SER A 170 5.76 -24.92 -12.28
CA SER A 170 5.34 -26.31 -12.12
C SER A 170 5.50 -27.13 -13.41
N SER A 171 5.96 -28.37 -13.30
CA SER A 171 6.23 -29.29 -14.43
C SER A 171 5.04 -29.50 -15.38
N HIS A 172 3.81 -29.41 -14.87
CA HIS A 172 2.56 -29.47 -15.64
C HIS A 172 2.46 -28.42 -16.76
N LEU A 173 3.18 -27.31 -16.63
CA LEU A 173 3.19 -26.21 -17.61
C LEU A 173 4.34 -26.31 -18.63
N ALA A 174 5.17 -27.36 -18.56
CA ALA A 174 6.34 -27.49 -19.44
C ALA A 174 5.98 -27.49 -20.93
N LYS A 175 4.82 -28.07 -21.29
CA LYS A 175 4.34 -28.13 -22.70
C LYS A 175 3.86 -26.79 -23.24
N VAL A 176 3.54 -25.85 -22.35
CA VAL A 176 3.03 -24.50 -22.67
C VAL A 176 4.00 -23.41 -22.20
N LEU A 177 5.28 -23.76 -22.07
CA LEU A 177 6.32 -22.86 -21.56
C LEU A 177 6.44 -21.55 -22.36
N PRO A 178 6.36 -21.52 -23.71
CA PRO A 178 6.40 -20.26 -24.45
C PRO A 178 5.28 -19.29 -24.04
N GLN A 179 4.07 -19.79 -23.84
CA GLN A 179 2.91 -19.01 -23.39
C GLN A 179 3.10 -18.51 -21.95
N VAL A 180 3.67 -19.34 -21.08
CA VAL A 180 4.01 -18.92 -19.70
C VAL A 180 5.06 -17.81 -19.70
N ILE A 181 6.09 -17.90 -20.56
CA ILE A 181 7.10 -16.84 -20.70
C ILE A 181 6.46 -15.54 -21.21
N PHE A 182 5.59 -15.61 -22.21
CA PHE A 182 4.83 -14.46 -22.70
C PHE A 182 3.99 -13.81 -21.59
N LEU A 183 3.25 -14.62 -20.82
CA LEU A 183 2.47 -14.19 -19.67
C LEU A 183 3.35 -13.44 -18.66
N ILE A 184 4.50 -14.00 -18.29
CA ILE A 184 5.45 -13.36 -17.35
C ILE A 184 5.95 -12.03 -17.92
N LYS A 185 6.36 -12.01 -19.20
CA LYS A 185 6.83 -10.79 -19.84
C LYS A 185 5.76 -9.70 -19.85
N ASN A 186 4.47 -10.04 -20.00
CA ASN A 186 3.37 -9.08 -19.92
C ASN A 186 3.07 -8.64 -18.50
N LEU A 187 2.95 -9.58 -17.57
CA LEU A 187 2.62 -9.29 -16.18
C LEU A 187 3.63 -8.34 -15.55
N PHE A 188 4.91 -8.51 -15.87
CA PHE A 188 6.00 -7.66 -15.37
C PHE A 188 6.44 -6.56 -16.37
N ASP A 189 5.76 -6.44 -17.52
CA ASP A 189 6.00 -5.44 -18.57
C ASP A 189 7.49 -5.37 -18.99
N LEU A 190 8.04 -6.53 -19.32
CA LEU A 190 9.46 -6.72 -19.65
C LEU A 190 9.83 -6.24 -21.06
N TYR A 191 8.83 -5.99 -21.91
CA TYR A 191 9.03 -5.36 -23.22
C TYR A 191 9.31 -3.86 -23.12
N SER A 192 8.99 -3.22 -21.99
CA SER A 192 9.17 -1.78 -21.79
C SER A 192 10.65 -1.40 -21.76
N ASP A 193 10.98 -0.32 -22.48
CA ASP A 193 12.30 0.31 -22.45
C ASP A 193 12.29 1.47 -21.43
N PRO A 194 12.93 1.30 -20.25
CA PRO A 194 12.82 2.27 -19.16
C PRO A 194 13.50 3.60 -19.47
N ASP A 195 14.48 3.64 -20.38
CA ASP A 195 15.13 4.88 -20.80
C ASP A 195 14.16 5.71 -21.64
N VAL A 196 13.55 5.08 -22.64
CA VAL A 196 12.60 5.71 -23.56
C VAL A 196 11.40 6.28 -22.81
N VAL A 197 10.80 5.49 -21.93
CA VAL A 197 9.64 5.93 -21.15
C VAL A 197 10.01 7.08 -20.23
N PHE A 198 11.15 7.00 -19.54
CA PHE A 198 11.59 8.06 -18.64
C PHE A 198 11.95 9.35 -19.37
N ASP A 199 12.56 9.28 -20.55
CA ASP A 199 12.82 10.50 -21.34
C ASP A 199 11.52 11.19 -21.77
N GLY A 200 10.48 10.40 -22.08
CA GLY A 200 9.14 10.90 -22.37
C GLY A 200 8.45 11.53 -21.16
N LEU A 201 8.67 11.02 -19.95
CA LEU A 201 7.93 11.40 -18.75
C LEU A 201 8.71 12.25 -17.74
N LYS A 202 10.02 12.39 -17.80
CA LYS A 202 10.81 13.07 -16.74
C LYS A 202 10.35 14.48 -16.42
N ARG A 203 9.75 15.19 -17.39
CA ARG A 203 9.15 16.52 -17.19
C ARG A 203 7.86 16.51 -16.37
N SER A 204 7.14 15.38 -16.26
CA SER A 204 5.96 15.26 -15.40
C SER A 204 6.30 15.49 -13.92
N ASN A 205 7.53 15.16 -13.51
CA ASN A 205 8.01 15.39 -12.16
C ASN A 205 8.15 16.88 -11.79
N THR A 206 8.15 17.79 -12.77
CA THR A 206 8.10 19.23 -12.49
C THR A 206 6.67 19.72 -12.23
N ILE A 207 5.66 18.95 -12.65
CA ILE A 207 4.24 19.24 -12.43
C ILE A 207 3.80 18.62 -11.09
N ILE A 208 4.03 17.32 -10.94
CA ILE A 208 3.78 16.59 -9.70
C ILE A 208 5.09 15.93 -9.30
N LYS A 209 5.71 16.40 -8.23
CA LYS A 209 6.98 15.87 -7.72
C LYS A 209 6.89 14.35 -7.52
N ASP A 210 7.90 13.64 -8.04
CA ASP A 210 8.08 12.18 -7.95
C ASP A 210 6.90 11.35 -8.49
N CYS A 211 6.05 11.92 -9.37
CA CYS A 211 4.92 11.19 -9.95
C CYS A 211 5.34 10.10 -10.93
N PHE A 212 6.58 10.12 -11.43
CA PHE A 212 7.10 9.06 -12.28
C PHE A 212 8.60 8.83 -12.03
N LEU A 213 8.97 7.59 -11.72
CA LEU A 213 10.36 7.20 -11.48
C LEU A 213 10.86 6.30 -12.61
N LYS A 214 12.14 6.43 -12.96
CA LYS A 214 12.77 5.58 -13.98
C LYS A 214 12.70 4.11 -13.56
N GLY A 215 12.29 3.24 -14.49
CA GLY A 215 12.12 1.82 -14.22
C GLY A 215 10.75 1.43 -13.64
N THR A 216 9.82 2.38 -13.48
CA THR A 216 8.39 2.08 -13.25
C THR A 216 7.82 1.32 -14.45
N ARG A 217 7.09 0.24 -14.19
CA ARG A 217 6.50 -0.66 -15.18
C ARG A 217 4.99 -0.72 -15.04
N ILE A 218 4.29 -1.01 -16.13
CA ILE A 218 2.85 -1.24 -16.08
C ILE A 218 2.63 -2.68 -15.57
N PRO A 219 1.99 -2.89 -14.41
CA PRO A 219 1.60 -4.24 -14.03
C PRO A 219 0.62 -4.78 -15.07
N GLY A 220 0.97 -5.86 -15.76
CA GLY A 220 0.12 -6.46 -16.79
C GLY A 220 -1.01 -7.31 -16.20
N SER A 221 -1.62 -8.15 -17.02
CA SER A 221 -2.52 -9.21 -16.56
C SER A 221 -1.98 -10.58 -16.97
N PRO A 222 -2.13 -11.61 -16.12
CA PRO A 222 -1.83 -12.98 -16.51
C PRO A 222 -2.90 -13.59 -17.42
N ASP A 223 -4.14 -13.08 -17.36
CA ASP A 223 -5.28 -13.55 -18.15
C ASP A 223 -6.25 -12.39 -18.49
N ASP A 224 -6.82 -12.41 -19.69
CA ASP A 224 -7.68 -11.34 -20.20
C ASP A 224 -9.06 -11.33 -19.54
N TYR A 225 -9.60 -12.50 -19.25
CA TYR A 225 -10.90 -12.61 -18.60
C TYR A 225 -10.79 -12.22 -17.12
N GLU A 226 -9.74 -12.68 -16.45
CA GLU A 226 -9.39 -12.35 -15.07
C GLU A 226 -9.33 -10.83 -14.86
N ILE A 227 -8.63 -10.08 -15.71
CA ILE A 227 -8.54 -8.62 -15.55
C ILE A 227 -9.87 -7.92 -15.77
N CYS A 228 -10.73 -8.44 -16.64
CA CYS A 228 -12.07 -7.90 -16.83
C CYS A 228 -12.91 -8.09 -15.56
N VAL A 229 -12.91 -9.29 -14.98
CA VAL A 229 -13.65 -9.59 -13.74
C VAL A 229 -13.12 -8.76 -12.57
N ARG A 230 -11.79 -8.65 -12.43
CA ARG A 230 -11.14 -7.77 -11.42
C ARG A 230 -11.59 -6.32 -11.58
N ALA A 231 -11.57 -5.80 -12.81
CA ALA A 231 -11.96 -4.42 -13.08
C ALA A 231 -13.44 -4.14 -12.77
N ILE A 232 -14.34 -5.07 -13.06
CA ILE A 232 -15.78 -4.95 -12.79
C ILE A 232 -16.07 -5.04 -11.29
N LEU A 233 -15.52 -6.03 -10.59
CA LEU A 233 -15.76 -6.22 -9.16
C LEU A 233 -15.17 -5.06 -8.35
N GLY A 234 -14.01 -4.52 -8.75
CA GLY A 234 -13.33 -3.40 -8.11
C GLY A 234 -13.98 -2.02 -8.26
N GLN A 235 -15.00 -1.87 -9.11
CA GLN A 235 -15.64 -0.55 -9.30
C GLN A 235 -16.22 0.01 -7.99
N LEU A 236 -15.92 1.28 -7.67
CA LEU A 236 -16.54 2.05 -6.58
C LEU A 236 -16.44 1.42 -5.16
N ILE A 237 -15.50 0.51 -4.92
CA ILE A 237 -15.25 -0.08 -3.60
C ILE A 237 -13.77 0.04 -3.24
N SER A 238 -13.45 -0.11 -1.95
CA SER A 238 -12.06 -0.13 -1.51
C SER A 238 -11.34 -1.37 -2.01
N MET A 239 -10.02 -1.29 -2.16
CA MET A 239 -9.22 -2.43 -2.59
C MET A 239 -9.23 -3.60 -1.62
N LYS A 240 -9.37 -3.33 -0.31
CA LYS A 240 -9.59 -4.36 0.70
C LYS A 240 -10.87 -5.16 0.43
N ASN A 241 -11.97 -4.46 0.12
CA ASN A 241 -13.23 -5.13 -0.21
C ASN A 241 -13.13 -5.83 -1.58
N THR A 242 -12.43 -5.24 -2.55
CA THR A 242 -12.21 -5.86 -3.86
C THR A 242 -11.50 -7.21 -3.76
N THR A 243 -10.41 -7.29 -3.01
CA THR A 243 -9.65 -8.53 -2.84
C THR A 243 -10.46 -9.59 -2.08
N GLN A 244 -11.24 -9.20 -1.07
CA GLN A 244 -12.16 -10.11 -0.36
C GLN A 244 -13.23 -10.70 -1.30
N VAL A 245 -13.89 -9.85 -2.09
CA VAL A 245 -14.91 -10.29 -3.05
C VAL A 245 -14.32 -11.19 -4.13
N LEU A 246 -13.14 -10.85 -4.67
CA LEU A 246 -12.44 -11.67 -5.66
C LEU A 246 -12.03 -13.03 -5.08
N SER A 247 -11.59 -13.07 -3.83
CA SER A 247 -11.18 -14.32 -3.16
C SER A 247 -12.39 -15.24 -3.00
N ALA A 248 -13.52 -14.70 -2.51
CA ALA A 248 -14.78 -15.46 -2.42
C ALA A 248 -15.30 -15.91 -3.80
N PHE A 249 -15.16 -15.05 -4.83
CA PHE A 249 -15.50 -15.42 -6.21
C PHE A 249 -14.67 -16.60 -6.71
N CYS A 250 -13.36 -16.62 -6.45
CA CYS A 250 -12.48 -17.71 -6.85
C CYS A 250 -12.70 -18.98 -6.01
N GLU A 251 -12.95 -18.85 -4.71
CA GLU A 251 -13.31 -19.98 -3.85
C GLU A 251 -14.59 -20.67 -4.33
N LYS A 252 -15.59 -19.88 -4.76
CA LYS A 252 -16.87 -20.41 -5.17
C LYS A 252 -16.88 -20.99 -6.58
N PHE A 253 -16.25 -20.28 -7.52
CA PHE A 253 -16.39 -20.57 -8.95
C PHE A 253 -15.10 -21.10 -9.59
N GLY A 254 -13.96 -20.98 -8.90
CA GLY A 254 -12.66 -21.41 -9.40
C GLY A 254 -12.47 -22.92 -9.26
N ASP A 255 -11.62 -23.47 -10.13
CA ASP A 255 -11.27 -24.88 -10.05
C ASP A 255 -10.22 -25.10 -8.96
N LYS A 256 -10.44 -26.09 -8.09
CA LYS A 256 -9.44 -26.47 -7.09
C LYS A 256 -8.20 -27.05 -7.77
N VAL A 257 -7.03 -26.59 -7.35
CA VAL A 257 -5.73 -27.06 -7.84
C VAL A 257 -4.90 -27.63 -6.71
N GLN A 258 -4.10 -28.65 -7.00
CA GLN A 258 -3.13 -29.21 -6.06
C GLN A 258 -1.75 -28.66 -6.38
N THR A 259 -1.35 -27.60 -5.66
CA THR A 259 -0.05 -26.95 -5.84
C THR A 259 1.00 -27.45 -4.84
N GLY A 260 0.56 -27.95 -3.68
CA GLY A 260 1.43 -28.23 -2.53
C GLY A 260 1.94 -26.97 -1.83
N ILE A 261 1.44 -25.78 -2.20
CA ILE A 261 1.83 -24.49 -1.65
C ILE A 261 0.63 -23.91 -0.91
N GLU A 262 0.80 -23.66 0.40
CA GLU A 262 -0.23 -23.06 1.23
C GLU A 262 -0.66 -21.69 0.68
N GLY A 263 -1.98 -21.51 0.54
CA GLY A 263 -2.61 -20.29 0.02
C GLY A 263 -2.72 -20.21 -1.51
N LEU A 264 -2.40 -21.29 -2.23
CA LEU A 264 -2.59 -21.44 -3.68
C LEU A 264 -3.48 -22.66 -3.99
N ASP A 265 -4.78 -22.49 -3.77
CA ASP A 265 -5.78 -23.55 -3.74
C ASP A 265 -6.70 -23.56 -4.97
N TYR A 266 -6.80 -22.43 -5.69
CA TYR A 266 -7.76 -22.21 -6.76
C TYR A 266 -7.11 -21.63 -8.01
N ALA A 267 -7.50 -22.14 -9.17
CA ALA A 267 -7.35 -21.43 -10.43
C ALA A 267 -8.45 -20.37 -10.57
N PHE A 268 -8.13 -19.23 -11.17
CA PHE A 268 -9.15 -18.22 -11.47
C PHE A 268 -10.25 -18.81 -12.38
N PRO A 269 -11.53 -18.48 -12.20
CA PRO A 269 -12.61 -19.05 -13.02
C PRO A 269 -12.46 -18.71 -14.51
N THR A 270 -12.62 -19.71 -15.37
CA THR A 270 -12.62 -19.52 -16.84
C THR A 270 -13.96 -18.99 -17.34
N PRO A 271 -14.02 -18.34 -18.52
CA PRO A 271 -15.29 -17.91 -19.10
C PRO A 271 -16.22 -19.11 -19.39
N GLU A 272 -15.70 -20.27 -19.80
CA GLU A 272 -16.51 -21.48 -20.01
C GLU A 272 -17.12 -21.99 -18.70
N ARG A 273 -16.35 -21.94 -17.60
CA ARG A 273 -16.84 -22.33 -16.28
C ARG A 273 -17.99 -21.45 -15.83
N ILE A 274 -17.85 -20.12 -15.93
CA ILE A 274 -18.89 -19.18 -15.52
C ILE A 274 -20.12 -19.27 -16.43
N HIS A 275 -19.92 -19.43 -17.75
CA HIS A 275 -21.03 -19.57 -18.70
C HIS A 275 -21.85 -20.85 -18.45
N GLY A 276 -21.23 -21.93 -17.99
CA GLY A 276 -21.89 -23.19 -17.66
C GLY A 276 -22.73 -23.18 -16.37
N ILE A 277 -22.70 -22.09 -15.58
CA ILE A 277 -23.44 -21.97 -14.33
C ILE A 277 -24.76 -21.22 -14.58
N GLU A 278 -25.84 -21.68 -13.94
CA GLU A 278 -27.13 -20.99 -14.01
C GLU A 278 -27.02 -19.56 -13.47
N LYS A 279 -27.55 -18.59 -14.24
CA LYS A 279 -27.45 -17.15 -13.89
C LYS A 279 -27.97 -16.85 -12.48
N ALA A 280 -29.03 -17.53 -12.03
CA ALA A 280 -29.59 -17.37 -10.68
C ALA A 280 -28.55 -17.65 -9.58
N ILE A 281 -27.77 -18.73 -9.72
CA ILE A 281 -26.70 -19.08 -8.78
C ILE A 281 -25.62 -17.99 -8.76
N ILE A 282 -25.22 -17.50 -9.93
CA ILE A 282 -24.23 -16.41 -10.03
C ILE A 282 -24.75 -15.15 -9.30
N TYR A 283 -26.03 -14.83 -9.45
CA TYR A 283 -26.66 -13.73 -8.72
C TYR A 283 -26.63 -13.93 -7.21
N ASP A 284 -27.09 -15.08 -6.72
CA ASP A 284 -27.23 -15.34 -5.29
C ASP A 284 -25.86 -15.28 -4.59
N GLU A 285 -24.85 -15.95 -5.14
CA GLU A 285 -23.51 -15.99 -4.57
C GLU A 285 -22.84 -14.61 -4.63
N ILE A 286 -22.82 -13.95 -5.79
CA ILE A 286 -22.10 -12.66 -5.91
C ILE A 286 -22.84 -11.54 -5.18
N CYS A 287 -24.17 -11.48 -5.24
CA CYS A 287 -24.93 -10.45 -4.52
C CYS A 287 -24.83 -10.62 -3.00
N SER A 288 -24.65 -11.84 -2.48
CA SER A 288 -24.40 -12.07 -1.06
C SER A 288 -23.11 -11.38 -0.56
N LEU A 289 -22.16 -11.12 -1.46
CA LEU A 289 -20.93 -10.37 -1.18
C LEU A 289 -21.12 -8.84 -1.25
N HIS A 290 -22.37 -8.36 -1.15
CA HIS A 290 -22.74 -6.94 -1.25
C HIS A 290 -22.38 -6.31 -2.60
N ILE A 291 -22.30 -7.12 -3.65
CA ILE A 291 -22.07 -6.68 -5.02
C ILE A 291 -23.41 -6.41 -5.71
N THR A 292 -23.48 -5.31 -6.46
CA THR A 292 -24.73 -4.92 -7.13
C THR A 292 -25.04 -5.83 -8.31
N ARG A 293 -26.34 -6.03 -8.58
CA ARG A 293 -26.80 -6.74 -9.79
C ARG A 293 -26.24 -6.16 -11.09
N SER A 294 -25.94 -4.86 -11.13
CA SER A 294 -25.32 -4.23 -12.30
C SER A 294 -23.94 -4.80 -12.60
N LYS A 295 -23.11 -5.02 -11.56
CA LYS A 295 -21.79 -5.65 -11.72
C LYS A 295 -21.91 -7.11 -12.12
N VAL A 296 -22.85 -7.85 -11.53
CA VAL A 296 -23.14 -9.24 -11.93
C VAL A 296 -23.53 -9.33 -13.40
N ASN A 297 -24.41 -8.43 -13.87
CA ASN A 297 -24.77 -8.33 -15.29
C ASN A 297 -23.57 -8.03 -16.18
N ALA A 298 -22.65 -7.16 -15.75
CA ALA A 298 -21.43 -6.86 -16.50
C ALA A 298 -20.52 -8.10 -16.59
N ILE A 299 -20.37 -8.88 -15.51
CA ILE A 299 -19.62 -10.15 -15.51
C ILE A 299 -20.26 -11.14 -16.48
N ILE A 300 -21.58 -11.34 -16.40
CA ILE A 300 -22.29 -12.24 -17.32
C ILE A 300 -22.11 -11.77 -18.77
N GLY A 301 -22.25 -10.47 -19.02
CA GLY A 301 -22.09 -9.89 -20.36
C GLY A 301 -20.69 -10.04 -20.93
N ILE A 302 -19.64 -9.82 -20.13
CA ILE A 302 -18.27 -10.04 -20.61
C ILE A 302 -17.98 -11.54 -20.80
N THR A 303 -18.46 -12.42 -19.92
CA THR A 303 -18.37 -13.88 -20.08
C THR A 303 -18.98 -14.33 -21.41
N GLU A 304 -20.18 -13.86 -21.76
CA GLU A 304 -20.82 -14.19 -23.03
C GLU A 304 -19.99 -13.74 -24.24
N LYS A 305 -19.29 -12.60 -24.14
CA LYS A 305 -18.42 -12.11 -25.22
C LYS A 305 -17.18 -12.98 -25.43
N PHE A 306 -16.54 -13.42 -24.34
CA PHE A 306 -15.40 -14.34 -24.37
C PHE A 306 -15.80 -15.72 -24.86
N TYR A 307 -16.89 -16.28 -24.32
CA TYR A 307 -17.39 -17.61 -24.68
C TYR A 307 -17.74 -17.70 -26.17
N ASN A 308 -18.37 -16.67 -26.73
CA ASN A 308 -18.71 -16.62 -28.16
C ASN A 308 -17.56 -16.12 -29.05
N HIS A 309 -16.35 -15.89 -28.50
CA HIS A 309 -15.19 -15.36 -29.22
C HIS A 309 -15.45 -14.04 -29.96
N THR A 310 -16.37 -13.21 -29.44
CA THR A 310 -16.72 -11.90 -30.04
C THR A 310 -15.83 -10.76 -29.53
N ILE A 311 -15.07 -11.02 -28.46
CA ILE A 311 -13.99 -10.16 -27.97
C ILE A 311 -12.71 -10.98 -27.88
N ASP A 312 -11.62 -10.37 -28.34
CA ASP A 312 -10.26 -10.90 -28.23
C ASP A 312 -9.40 -9.72 -27.79
N ILE A 313 -8.92 -9.76 -26.55
CA ILE A 313 -8.22 -8.65 -25.91
C ILE A 313 -6.74 -8.71 -26.24
N SER A 314 -6.05 -9.82 -25.94
CA SER A 314 -4.61 -9.97 -26.17
C SER A 314 -4.18 -9.79 -27.63
N ASN A 315 -5.01 -10.13 -28.61
CA ASN A 315 -4.70 -9.87 -30.02
C ASN A 315 -5.20 -8.52 -30.52
N CYS A 316 -5.89 -7.73 -29.68
CA CYS A 316 -6.43 -6.45 -30.07
C CYS A 316 -5.31 -5.43 -30.34
N ILE A 317 -5.47 -4.74 -31.46
CA ILE A 317 -4.45 -3.86 -32.05
C ILE A 317 -4.73 -2.41 -31.73
N GLU A 318 -6.01 -2.08 -31.89
CA GLU A 318 -6.58 -0.75 -31.81
C GLU A 318 -7.29 -0.69 -30.46
N PRO A 319 -6.63 -0.11 -29.44
CA PRO A 319 -7.21 0.00 -28.11
C PRO A 319 -8.57 0.69 -28.13
N GLU A 320 -8.78 1.60 -29.09
CA GLU A 320 -10.05 2.29 -29.31
C GLU A 320 -11.17 1.30 -29.67
N VAL A 321 -10.92 0.35 -30.58
CA VAL A 321 -11.87 -0.70 -30.95
C VAL A 321 -12.17 -1.62 -29.77
N LEU A 322 -11.14 -1.98 -28.98
CA LEU A 322 -11.33 -2.73 -27.74
C LEU A 322 -12.25 -1.97 -26.77
N ILE A 323 -11.95 -0.69 -26.55
CA ILE A 323 -12.71 0.18 -25.65
C ILE A 323 -14.17 0.31 -26.12
N GLU A 324 -14.41 0.50 -27.41
CA GLU A 324 -15.77 0.55 -27.98
C GLU A 324 -16.53 -0.75 -27.74
N LYS A 325 -15.91 -1.91 -27.99
CA LYS A 325 -16.52 -3.22 -27.71
C LYS A 325 -16.85 -3.39 -26.23
N LEU A 326 -15.93 -3.01 -25.34
CA LEU A 326 -16.13 -3.08 -23.89
C LEU A 326 -17.30 -2.17 -23.45
N LEU A 327 -17.40 -0.97 -24.01
CA LEU A 327 -18.48 -0.02 -23.70
C LEU A 327 -19.88 -0.48 -24.16
N THR A 328 -19.98 -1.46 -25.08
CA THR A 328 -21.27 -2.06 -25.43
C THR A 328 -21.85 -2.93 -24.31
N ILE A 329 -21.05 -3.33 -23.32
CA ILE A 329 -21.47 -4.19 -22.23
C ILE A 329 -22.04 -3.32 -21.11
N LYS A 330 -23.33 -3.48 -20.83
CA LYS A 330 -24.02 -2.74 -19.76
C LYS A 330 -23.32 -2.97 -18.42
N GLY A 331 -22.89 -1.88 -17.78
CA GLY A 331 -22.15 -1.90 -16.51
C GLY A 331 -20.63 -1.75 -16.65
N ILE A 332 -20.10 -1.72 -17.88
CA ILE A 332 -18.71 -1.34 -18.17
C ILE A 332 -18.70 0.10 -18.69
N GLY A 333 -18.16 1.02 -17.89
CA GLY A 333 -17.97 2.42 -18.26
C GLY A 333 -16.54 2.74 -18.69
N LYS A 334 -16.28 4.00 -19.04
CA LYS A 334 -14.98 4.49 -19.54
C LYS A 334 -13.81 4.17 -18.62
N TRP A 335 -13.97 4.34 -17.30
CA TRP A 335 -12.93 3.98 -16.32
C TRP A 335 -12.57 2.49 -16.40
N THR A 336 -13.56 1.60 -16.48
CA THR A 336 -13.32 0.14 -16.53
C THR A 336 -12.70 -0.28 -17.86
N SER A 337 -13.17 0.25 -18.99
CA SER A 337 -12.60 -0.07 -20.30
C SER A 337 -11.15 0.44 -20.43
N ASP A 338 -10.87 1.62 -19.92
CA ASP A 338 -9.51 2.18 -19.89
C ASP A 338 -8.58 1.37 -18.97
N PHE A 339 -9.06 0.98 -17.79
CA PHE A 339 -8.29 0.13 -16.90
C PHE A 339 -7.94 -1.23 -17.54
N ILE A 340 -8.91 -1.86 -18.23
CA ILE A 340 -8.69 -3.12 -18.96
C ILE A 340 -7.68 -2.91 -20.09
N ALA A 341 -7.83 -1.87 -20.92
CA ALA A 341 -6.90 -1.60 -22.02
C ALA A 341 -5.48 -1.30 -21.50
N LEU A 342 -5.36 -0.56 -20.40
CA LEU A 342 -4.08 -0.27 -19.74
C LEU A 342 -3.42 -1.55 -19.23
N ARG A 343 -4.16 -2.43 -18.56
CA ARG A 343 -3.60 -3.62 -17.87
C ARG A 343 -3.43 -4.84 -18.77
N ALA A 344 -4.35 -5.09 -19.70
CA ALA A 344 -4.34 -6.30 -20.54
C ALA A 344 -3.37 -6.16 -21.72
N ILE A 345 -3.54 -5.10 -22.51
CA ILE A 345 -2.72 -4.88 -23.71
C ILE A 345 -1.56 -3.91 -23.50
N SER A 346 -1.38 -3.40 -22.27
CA SER A 346 -0.36 -2.39 -21.96
C SER A 346 -0.55 -1.12 -22.80
N TYR A 347 -1.80 -0.71 -23.05
CA TYR A 347 -2.04 0.51 -23.84
C TYR A 347 -1.37 1.68 -23.12
N SER A 348 -0.45 2.37 -23.80
CA SER A 348 0.50 3.27 -23.17
C SER A 348 -0.04 4.68 -22.91
N ASP A 349 -1.17 5.06 -23.50
CA ASP A 349 -1.67 6.46 -23.53
C ASP A 349 -2.98 6.73 -22.75
N ILE A 350 -3.17 6.07 -21.60
CA ILE A 350 -4.33 6.26 -20.73
C ILE A 350 -3.94 7.01 -19.46
N LEU A 351 -4.53 8.20 -19.26
CA LEU A 351 -4.55 8.85 -17.94
C LEU A 351 -5.86 8.51 -17.24
N MET A 352 -5.81 7.76 -16.15
CA MET A 352 -6.99 7.38 -15.35
C MET A 352 -7.47 8.56 -14.48
N ASN A 353 -7.76 9.72 -15.09
CA ASN A 353 -8.10 10.97 -14.40
C ASN A 353 -9.39 10.92 -13.58
N THR A 354 -10.30 10.00 -13.92
CA THR A 354 -11.56 9.79 -13.19
C THR A 354 -11.41 8.79 -12.04
N ASP A 355 -10.24 8.16 -11.89
CA ASP A 355 -9.94 7.33 -10.72
C ASP A 355 -9.98 8.17 -9.45
N TYR A 356 -10.58 7.63 -8.40
CA TYR A 356 -10.79 8.34 -7.14
C TYR A 356 -9.47 8.84 -6.53
N ASN A 357 -8.43 8.01 -6.53
CA ASN A 357 -7.14 8.37 -5.93
C ASN A 357 -6.41 9.39 -6.78
N ILE A 358 -6.40 9.21 -8.11
CA ILE A 358 -5.75 10.15 -9.02
C ILE A 358 -6.45 11.51 -8.96
N ARG A 359 -7.78 11.55 -9.01
CA ARG A 359 -8.56 12.79 -8.87
C ARG A 359 -8.19 13.53 -7.58
N ARG A 360 -8.09 12.82 -6.46
CA ARG A 360 -7.73 13.41 -5.16
C ARG A 360 -6.30 13.97 -5.15
N ILE A 361 -5.35 13.29 -5.82
CA ILE A 361 -3.99 13.81 -6.01
C ILE A 361 -4.02 15.11 -6.82
N LEU A 362 -4.73 15.12 -7.96
CA LEU A 362 -4.81 16.28 -8.84
C LEU A 362 -5.44 17.49 -8.15
N GLU A 363 -6.55 17.28 -7.42
CA GLU A 363 -7.22 18.31 -6.61
C GLU A 363 -6.27 18.87 -5.53
N LYS A 364 -5.59 18.01 -4.77
CA LYS A 364 -4.63 18.43 -3.73
C LYS A 364 -3.45 19.21 -4.30
N LYS A 365 -3.02 18.89 -5.52
CA LYS A 365 -1.93 19.59 -6.22
C LYS A 365 -2.40 20.84 -6.96
N GLY A 366 -3.70 21.16 -6.95
CA GLY A 366 -4.24 22.33 -7.63
C GLY A 366 -4.14 22.23 -9.15
N ILE A 367 -4.32 21.03 -9.71
CA ILE A 367 -4.25 20.77 -11.16
C ILE A 367 -5.67 20.49 -11.67
N PRO A 368 -6.45 21.53 -12.03
CA PRO A 368 -7.83 21.37 -12.52
C PRO A 368 -7.89 20.94 -13.99
N ASP A 369 -6.90 21.32 -14.80
CA ASP A 369 -6.84 21.00 -16.22
C ASP A 369 -5.83 19.87 -16.49
N ILE A 370 -6.36 18.70 -16.85
CA ILE A 370 -5.56 17.52 -17.17
C ILE A 370 -4.94 17.56 -18.57
N SER A 371 -5.31 18.53 -19.43
CA SER A 371 -4.75 18.68 -20.77
C SER A 371 -3.23 18.92 -20.74
N ILE A 372 -2.71 19.43 -19.62
CA ILE A 372 -1.28 19.56 -19.36
C ILE A 372 -0.54 18.22 -19.52
N PHE A 373 -1.21 17.09 -19.29
CA PHE A 373 -0.62 15.77 -19.45
C PHE A 373 -0.65 15.23 -20.89
N ASP A 374 -1.33 15.89 -21.83
CA ASP A 374 -1.29 15.50 -23.25
C ASP A 374 0.08 15.75 -23.89
N TYR A 375 0.91 16.59 -23.25
CA TYR A 375 2.31 16.72 -23.59
C TYR A 375 3.08 15.39 -23.47
N PHE A 376 2.63 14.49 -22.60
CA PHE A 376 3.29 13.21 -22.33
C PHE A 376 2.81 12.06 -23.21
N LYS A 377 1.98 12.31 -24.22
CA LYS A 377 1.63 11.28 -25.20
C LYS A 377 2.89 10.70 -25.84
N PRO A 378 3.00 9.36 -26.00
CA PRO A 378 1.96 8.35 -25.78
C PRO A 378 2.15 7.57 -24.46
N TRP A 379 2.65 8.21 -23.38
CA TRP A 379 3.10 7.54 -22.14
C TRP A 379 2.19 7.75 -20.93
N LYS A 380 0.97 8.27 -21.12
CA LYS A 380 0.08 8.61 -20.02
C LYS A 380 -0.26 7.43 -19.08
N SER A 381 -0.21 6.19 -19.55
CA SER A 381 -0.42 4.99 -18.70
C SER A 381 0.70 4.75 -17.72
N HIS A 382 1.95 5.01 -18.11
CA HIS A 382 3.08 4.94 -17.19
C HIS A 382 2.98 6.03 -16.13
N LEU A 383 2.48 7.22 -16.51
CA LEU A 383 2.15 8.27 -15.55
C LEU A 383 1.01 7.84 -14.61
N THR A 384 -0.06 7.22 -15.12
CA THR A 384 -1.14 6.65 -14.29
C THR A 384 -0.57 5.70 -13.22
N VAL A 385 0.31 4.78 -13.60
CA VAL A 385 0.92 3.83 -12.65
C VAL A 385 1.83 4.54 -11.66
N GLY A 386 2.60 5.54 -12.10
CA GLY A 386 3.41 6.36 -11.20
C GLY A 386 2.57 7.14 -10.19
N LEU A 387 1.41 7.67 -10.61
CA LEU A 387 0.45 8.34 -9.72
C LEU A 387 -0.19 7.37 -8.72
N PHE A 388 -0.48 6.13 -9.11
CA PHE A 388 -0.86 5.10 -8.14
C PHE A 388 0.26 4.89 -7.12
N GLY A 389 1.51 4.75 -7.57
CA GLY A 389 2.68 4.51 -6.73
C GLY A 389 3.10 5.67 -5.80
N LEU A 390 2.50 6.87 -5.93
CA LEU A 390 2.78 7.96 -5.00
C LEU A 390 2.45 7.52 -3.56
N ARG A 391 3.43 7.69 -2.66
CA ARG A 391 3.37 7.17 -1.28
C ARG A 391 2.21 7.73 -0.45
N GLU A 392 1.59 8.82 -0.90
CA GLU A 392 0.36 9.38 -0.31
C GLU A 392 -0.90 8.54 -0.63
N THR A 393 -0.84 7.60 -1.59
CA THR A 393 -2.01 6.87 -2.11
C THR A 393 -1.98 5.36 -2.03
N VAL A 394 -0.81 4.69 -1.94
CA VAL A 394 -0.76 3.22 -2.04
C VAL A 394 -0.05 2.50 -0.89
N LEU A 395 0.80 3.16 -0.10
CA LEU A 395 1.63 2.43 0.88
C LEU A 395 1.18 2.51 2.33
N ASP A 396 0.24 3.40 2.66
CA ASP A 396 -0.53 3.23 3.89
C ASP A 396 -1.86 2.61 3.48
N GLN A 397 -1.95 1.28 3.53
CA GLN A 397 -3.25 0.63 3.43
C GLN A 397 -4.19 1.32 4.43
N PRO A 398 -5.35 1.85 3.98
CA PRO A 398 -6.29 2.46 4.89
C PRO A 398 -6.60 1.46 6.00
N ASP A 399 -6.52 1.95 7.23
CA ASP A 399 -6.77 1.23 8.47
C ASP A 399 -5.68 0.28 8.99
N LYS A 400 -4.52 0.16 8.34
CA LYS A 400 -3.36 -0.51 8.95
C LYS A 400 -2.69 0.35 10.03
N LEU A 401 -2.26 -0.32 11.10
CA LEU A 401 -1.49 0.25 12.20
C LEU A 401 0.00 0.07 11.91
N TYR A 402 0.73 1.19 11.78
CA TYR A 402 2.17 1.20 11.64
C TYR A 402 2.83 1.62 12.94
N LYS A 403 3.90 0.94 13.33
CA LYS A 403 4.66 1.28 14.53
C LYS A 403 6.14 1.49 14.24
N MET A 404 6.79 2.29 15.11
CA MET A 404 8.24 2.32 15.26
C MET A 404 8.61 2.42 16.73
N TYR A 405 9.81 1.98 17.06
CA TYR A 405 10.40 2.19 18.37
C TYR A 405 11.34 3.41 18.37
N TYR A 406 11.39 4.13 19.49
CA TYR A 406 12.26 5.27 19.71
C TYR A 406 12.94 5.15 21.08
N ASP A 407 14.27 5.20 21.10
CA ASP A 407 15.04 5.17 22.33
C ASP A 407 15.11 6.57 22.95
N ALA A 408 14.24 6.84 23.94
CA ALA A 408 14.25 8.09 24.68
C ALA A 408 15.13 7.96 25.95
N PRO A 409 15.65 9.09 26.47
CA PRO A 409 16.38 9.09 27.75
C PRO A 409 15.57 8.59 28.95
N ILE A 410 14.24 8.58 28.83
CA ILE A 410 13.28 8.12 29.84
C ILE A 410 12.84 6.66 29.63
N GLY A 411 13.40 5.96 28.65
CA GLY A 411 13.04 4.58 28.31
C GLY A 411 12.65 4.42 26.84
N LYS A 412 12.52 3.17 26.40
CA LYS A 412 12.09 2.84 25.03
C LYS A 412 10.63 3.24 24.85
N MET A 413 10.33 3.87 23.73
CA MET A 413 9.00 4.34 23.36
C MET A 413 8.51 3.62 22.11
N VAL A 414 7.20 3.40 22.00
CA VAL A 414 6.52 2.98 20.77
C VAL A 414 5.67 4.12 20.25
N ILE A 415 5.80 4.41 18.96
CA ILE A 415 5.04 5.43 18.23
C ILE A 415 4.16 4.69 17.22
N VAL A 416 2.86 4.98 17.22
CA VAL A 416 1.88 4.30 16.37
C VAL A 416 1.16 5.31 15.47
N SER A 417 1.09 4.98 14.19
CA SER A 417 0.43 5.73 13.12
C SER A 417 -0.70 4.90 12.49
N LYS A 418 -1.81 5.57 12.18
CA LYS A 418 -2.91 5.04 11.36
C LYS A 418 -3.40 6.14 10.44
N ASN A 419 -3.63 5.81 9.15
CA ASN A 419 -4.15 6.76 8.17
C ASN A 419 -3.33 8.08 8.10
N ASN A 420 -1.99 7.95 8.11
CA ASN A 420 -1.01 9.05 8.14
C ASN A 420 -1.24 10.07 9.27
N LYS A 421 -1.67 9.60 10.45
CA LYS A 421 -1.79 10.38 11.69
C LYS A 421 -1.17 9.62 12.85
N ILE A 422 -0.45 10.32 13.73
CA ILE A 422 -0.04 9.73 15.01
C ILE A 422 -1.27 9.57 15.88
N ILE A 423 -1.60 8.33 16.18
CA ILE A 423 -2.73 7.96 17.03
C ILE A 423 -2.28 7.58 18.44
N GLY A 424 -0.98 7.35 18.64
CA GLY A 424 -0.48 7.04 19.97
C GLY A 424 1.04 6.97 20.10
N VAL A 425 1.48 7.25 21.33
CA VAL A 425 2.87 7.30 21.76
C VAL A 425 2.93 6.84 23.21
N TRP A 426 3.57 5.70 23.47
CA TRP A 426 3.68 5.10 24.80
C TRP A 426 5.13 4.84 25.16
N ILE A 427 5.45 4.94 26.45
CA ILE A 427 6.71 4.48 27.03
C ILE A 427 6.53 3.03 27.48
N GLU A 428 7.47 2.16 27.16
CA GLU A 428 7.44 0.76 27.55
C GLU A 428 7.33 0.61 29.08
N GLY A 429 6.38 -0.20 29.54
CA GLY A 429 6.10 -0.41 30.96
C GLY A 429 5.19 0.63 31.64
N GLN A 430 4.67 1.64 30.91
CA GLN A 430 3.69 2.57 31.49
C GLN A 430 2.35 1.86 31.80
N ARG A 431 1.61 2.35 32.80
CA ARG A 431 0.39 1.69 33.34
C ARG A 431 -0.66 1.34 32.28
N HIS A 432 -0.90 2.24 31.32
CA HIS A 432 -1.86 2.05 30.23
C HIS A 432 -1.13 1.88 28.88
N TYR A 433 -0.11 1.01 28.85
CA TYR A 433 0.68 0.74 27.64
C TYR A 433 -0.20 0.14 26.53
N LEU A 434 -0.21 0.79 25.35
CA LEU A 434 -1.07 0.42 24.21
C LEU A 434 -2.56 0.28 24.55
N SER A 435 -3.02 0.97 25.60
CA SER A 435 -4.44 0.97 25.96
C SER A 435 -5.28 1.61 24.84
N GLY A 436 -6.41 1.00 24.50
CA GLY A 436 -7.28 1.45 23.41
C GLY A 436 -7.09 0.67 22.11
N PHE A 437 -6.24 -0.36 22.10
CA PHE A 437 -6.19 -1.37 21.03
C PHE A 437 -6.57 -2.75 21.57
N THR A 438 -7.24 -3.55 20.75
CA THR A 438 -7.48 -4.97 21.05
C THR A 438 -6.19 -5.79 20.92
N GLU A 439 -6.19 -7.04 21.38
CA GLU A 439 -5.01 -7.91 21.23
C GLU A 439 -4.74 -8.24 19.76
N GLU A 440 -5.80 -8.40 18.96
CA GLU A 440 -5.70 -8.60 17.51
C GLU A 440 -5.04 -7.39 16.84
N GLU A 441 -5.50 -6.18 17.15
CA GLU A 441 -4.91 -4.95 16.61
C GLU A 441 -3.43 -4.79 16.99
N LYS A 442 -3.03 -5.23 18.19
CA LYS A 442 -1.62 -5.21 18.64
C LYS A 442 -0.76 -6.19 17.85
N MET A 443 -1.27 -7.39 17.57
CA MET A 443 -0.59 -8.40 16.77
C MET A 443 -0.44 -7.98 15.30
N GLU A 444 -1.43 -7.28 14.75
CA GLU A 444 -1.43 -6.78 13.37
C GLU A 444 -0.58 -5.52 13.15
N MET A 445 -0.03 -4.89 14.20
CA MET A 445 0.80 -3.69 14.04
C MET A 445 2.10 -3.98 13.29
N ILE A 446 2.27 -3.33 12.14
CA ILE A 446 3.43 -3.52 11.27
C ILE A 446 4.53 -2.54 11.63
N GLU A 447 5.74 -3.05 11.88
CA GLU A 447 6.91 -2.20 12.06
C GLU A 447 7.33 -1.57 10.73
N LYS A 448 7.29 -0.24 10.66
CA LYS A 448 7.56 0.52 9.43
C LYS A 448 8.38 1.77 9.74
N PRO A 449 9.68 1.63 10.07
CA PRO A 449 10.49 2.73 10.55
C PRO A 449 10.55 3.89 9.55
N ASN A 450 10.46 3.64 8.24
CA ASN A 450 10.50 4.66 7.20
C ASN A 450 9.15 5.33 6.89
N HIS A 451 8.09 5.08 7.67
CA HIS A 451 6.79 5.74 7.51
C HIS A 451 6.89 7.25 7.78
N GLU A 452 6.23 8.06 6.95
CA GLU A 452 6.32 9.53 6.98
C GLU A 452 5.97 10.14 8.35
N MET A 453 4.76 9.90 8.88
CA MET A 453 4.39 10.43 10.21
C MET A 453 5.28 9.91 11.33
N LEU A 454 5.68 8.64 11.30
CA LEU A 454 6.57 8.06 12.32
C LEU A 454 7.93 8.78 12.33
N GLN A 455 8.49 9.07 11.15
CA GLN A 455 9.72 9.85 11.02
C GLN A 455 9.55 11.30 11.50
N LYS A 456 8.43 11.96 11.19
CA LYS A 456 8.14 13.31 11.71
C LYS A 456 7.99 13.33 13.24
N ALA A 457 7.32 12.33 13.82
CA ALA A 457 7.20 12.18 15.27
C ALA A 457 8.57 11.93 15.92
N LYS A 458 9.41 11.09 15.31
CA LYS A 458 10.80 10.89 15.73
C LYS A 458 11.59 12.19 15.70
N GLN A 459 11.51 12.97 14.61
CA GLN A 459 12.17 14.29 14.51
C GLN A 459 11.70 15.23 15.62
N TRP A 460 10.41 15.24 15.93
CA TRP A 460 9.86 16.03 17.03
C TRP A 460 10.47 15.61 18.38
N LEU A 461 10.59 14.29 18.64
CA LEU A 461 11.19 13.75 19.86
C LEU A 461 12.71 13.99 19.92
N ASP A 462 13.41 13.97 18.79
CA ASP A 462 14.82 14.33 18.69
C ASP A 462 15.03 15.80 19.10
N GLN A 463 14.21 16.73 18.58
CA GLN A 463 14.23 18.15 18.97
C GLN A 463 13.95 18.32 20.48
N TYR A 464 12.98 17.57 21.01
CA TYR A 464 12.61 17.63 22.42
C TYR A 464 13.71 17.09 23.35
N PHE A 465 14.14 15.84 23.17
CA PHE A 465 15.04 15.16 24.10
C PHE A 465 16.52 15.41 23.83
N LYS A 466 16.95 15.43 22.57
CA LYS A 466 18.39 15.54 22.23
C LYS A 466 18.80 17.00 22.17
N GLU A 467 18.06 17.80 21.42
CA GLU A 467 18.37 19.21 21.21
C GLU A 467 17.95 20.06 22.42
N GLY A 468 16.85 19.72 23.09
CA GLY A 468 16.35 20.47 24.24
C GLY A 468 15.75 21.82 23.83
N LYS A 469 15.04 21.84 22.69
CA LYS A 469 14.34 23.02 22.17
C LYS A 469 12.85 22.75 22.05
N GLU A 470 12.06 23.82 21.96
CA GLU A 470 10.64 23.70 21.64
C GLU A 470 10.48 23.05 20.26
N PRO A 471 9.80 21.88 20.15
CA PRO A 471 9.78 21.18 18.88
C PRO A 471 8.86 21.85 17.86
N THR A 472 9.40 22.06 16.65
CA THR A 472 8.68 22.56 15.49
C THR A 472 8.92 21.60 14.32
N VAL A 473 7.90 20.81 13.98
CA VAL A 473 7.94 19.88 12.84
C VAL A 473 6.72 20.14 11.96
N GLU A 474 6.97 20.65 10.76
CA GLU A 474 5.92 20.98 9.81
C GLU A 474 5.23 19.72 9.28
N GLY A 475 3.89 19.79 9.17
CA GLY A 475 3.09 18.69 8.63
C GLY A 475 3.09 17.42 9.49
N LEU A 476 3.45 17.51 10.78
CA LEU A 476 3.19 16.44 11.75
C LEU A 476 1.71 16.50 12.16
N VAL A 477 0.97 15.44 11.83
CA VAL A 477 -0.47 15.35 12.12
C VAL A 477 -0.70 14.32 13.22
N MET A 478 -1.41 14.73 14.26
CA MET A 478 -1.84 13.86 15.36
C MET A 478 -3.36 13.77 15.37
N THR A 479 -3.90 12.71 15.97
CA THR A 479 -5.34 12.69 16.25
C THR A 479 -5.74 13.88 17.13
N SER A 480 -6.80 14.58 16.73
CA SER A 480 -7.38 15.70 17.48
C SER A 480 -8.10 15.23 18.74
N SER A 481 -8.51 13.96 18.76
CA SER A 481 -9.19 13.30 19.87
C SER A 481 -8.62 11.90 20.01
N PRO A 482 -7.80 11.62 21.03
CA PRO A 482 -7.29 10.28 21.22
C PRO A 482 -8.45 9.30 21.37
N PRO A 483 -8.42 8.15 20.69
CA PRO A 483 -9.54 7.23 20.70
C PRO A 483 -9.74 6.67 22.13
N HIS A 484 -11.01 6.43 22.51
CA HIS A 484 -11.39 5.80 23.79
C HIS A 484 -11.22 6.65 25.09
N GLY A 485 -11.28 7.98 24.99
CA GLY A 485 -11.35 8.88 26.15
C GLY A 485 -12.79 9.11 26.63
N THR A 486 -13.02 9.13 27.95
CA THR A 486 -14.27 9.68 28.51
C THR A 486 -14.32 11.20 28.30
N LYS A 487 -15.50 11.82 28.37
CA LYS A 487 -15.63 13.29 28.30
C LYS A 487 -14.65 13.98 29.28
N LEU A 488 -14.46 13.42 30.47
CA LEU A 488 -13.53 13.95 31.48
C LEU A 488 -12.08 13.88 31.03
N ARG A 489 -11.66 12.74 30.47
CA ARG A 489 -10.29 12.58 29.94
C ARG A 489 -10.00 13.60 28.86
N HIS A 490 -10.92 13.81 27.92
CA HIS A 490 -10.77 14.83 26.89
C HIS A 490 -10.66 16.25 27.46
N ASP A 491 -11.45 16.58 28.48
CA ASP A 491 -11.35 17.87 29.16
C ASP A 491 -9.97 18.08 29.80
N VAL A 492 -9.47 17.07 30.51
CA VAL A 492 -8.14 17.07 31.13
C VAL A 492 -7.05 17.21 30.08
N TRP A 493 -7.05 16.38 29.04
CA TRP A 493 -6.03 16.41 27.99
C TRP A 493 -6.01 17.73 27.24
N LYS A 494 -7.16 18.38 27.03
CA LYS A 494 -7.25 19.70 26.39
C LYS A 494 -6.54 20.78 27.22
N ILE A 495 -6.70 20.76 28.55
CA ILE A 495 -6.02 21.70 29.45
C ILE A 495 -4.52 21.36 29.56
N VAL A 496 -4.18 20.07 29.67
CA VAL A 496 -2.77 19.64 29.72
C VAL A 496 -2.03 20.04 28.45
N LYS A 497 -2.66 19.90 27.27
CA LYS A 497 -2.09 20.29 25.97
C LYS A 497 -1.80 21.79 25.86
N SER A 498 -2.47 22.65 26.64
CA SER A 498 -2.20 24.10 26.62
C SER A 498 -1.03 24.53 27.49
N ILE A 499 -0.40 23.62 28.25
CA ILE A 499 0.77 23.93 29.07
C ILE A 499 1.98 24.18 28.14
N PRO A 500 2.55 25.41 28.07
CA PRO A 500 3.63 25.74 27.14
C PRO A 500 4.93 24.97 27.40
N TYR A 501 5.81 24.90 26.39
CA TYR A 501 7.15 24.34 26.56
C TYR A 501 7.93 25.10 27.64
N GLY A 502 8.66 24.38 28.50
CA GLY A 502 9.40 24.95 29.62
C GLY A 502 8.54 25.48 30.79
N ARG A 503 7.23 25.19 30.82
CA ARG A 503 6.32 25.56 31.92
C ARG A 503 5.69 24.32 32.55
N THR A 504 5.30 24.44 33.82
CA THR A 504 4.62 23.39 34.59
C THR A 504 3.28 23.88 35.12
N LEU A 505 2.34 22.97 35.35
CA LEU A 505 1.05 23.24 35.99
C LEU A 505 0.91 22.38 37.25
N PRO A 506 0.70 22.95 38.44
CA PRO A 506 0.38 22.17 39.64
C PRO A 506 -0.93 21.37 39.45
N LEU A 507 -0.99 20.15 40.01
CA LEU A 507 -2.17 19.28 39.93
C LEU A 507 -3.41 19.96 40.53
N SER A 508 -3.28 20.63 41.67
CA SER A 508 -4.34 21.44 42.29
C SER A 508 -4.95 22.46 41.33
N GLN A 509 -4.12 23.19 40.58
CA GLN A 509 -4.58 24.17 39.59
C GLN A 509 -5.27 23.50 38.39
N LEU A 510 -4.81 22.33 37.97
CA LEU A 510 -5.49 21.56 36.93
C LEU A 510 -6.89 21.11 37.39
N ILE A 511 -6.99 20.60 38.63
CA ILE A 511 -8.27 20.21 39.26
C ILE A 511 -9.22 21.41 39.30
N GLN A 512 -8.75 22.58 39.76
CA GLN A 512 -9.56 23.80 39.80
C GLN A 512 -10.07 24.23 38.41
N LYS A 513 -9.20 24.18 37.39
CA LYS A 513 -9.59 24.49 36.01
C LYS A 513 -10.63 23.51 35.47
N ILE A 514 -10.55 22.22 35.83
CA ILE A 514 -11.55 21.21 35.45
C ILE A 514 -12.88 21.43 36.18
N ARG A 515 -12.85 21.68 37.49
CA ARG A 515 -14.04 22.01 38.30
C ARG A 515 -14.80 23.19 37.69
N LYS A 516 -14.08 24.30 37.43
CA LYS A 516 -14.63 25.50 36.80
C LYS A 516 -15.23 25.20 35.42
N LYS A 517 -14.53 24.44 34.58
CA LYS A 517 -15.00 24.11 33.23
C LYS A 517 -16.29 23.27 33.22
N ARG A 518 -16.45 22.40 34.22
CA ARG A 518 -17.57 21.46 34.32
C ARG A 518 -18.72 21.93 35.20
N GLY A 519 -18.56 23.05 35.91
CA GLY A 519 -19.57 23.54 36.86
C GLY A 519 -19.75 22.63 38.07
N ILE A 520 -18.71 21.88 38.47
CA ILE A 520 -18.76 20.95 39.62
C ILE A 520 -17.94 21.49 40.79
N THR A 521 -18.41 21.24 42.01
CA THR A 521 -17.79 21.73 43.26
C THR A 521 -16.69 20.80 43.77
N ARG A 522 -16.89 19.48 43.67
CA ARG A 522 -15.94 18.45 44.09
C ARG A 522 -15.62 17.50 42.92
N ILE A 523 -14.37 17.02 42.90
CA ILE A 523 -13.89 15.91 42.07
C ILE A 523 -12.67 15.32 42.76
N ALA A 524 -12.65 14.00 42.91
CA ALA A 524 -11.56 13.30 43.57
C ALA A 524 -10.25 13.46 42.80
N THR A 525 -9.16 13.73 43.54
CA THR A 525 -7.81 13.91 42.99
C THR A 525 -7.35 12.67 42.23
N SER A 526 -7.68 11.48 42.74
CA SER A 526 -7.40 10.18 42.10
C SER A 526 -7.99 10.08 40.69
N VAL A 527 -9.20 10.61 40.46
CA VAL A 527 -9.88 10.60 39.16
C VAL A 527 -9.14 11.47 38.14
N ILE A 528 -8.65 12.64 38.55
CA ILE A 528 -7.86 13.51 37.66
C ILE A 528 -6.48 12.89 37.37
N ARG A 529 -5.84 12.27 38.37
CA ARG A 529 -4.59 11.53 38.17
C ARG A 529 -4.78 10.37 37.19
N GLU A 530 -5.87 9.63 37.31
CA GLU A 530 -6.21 8.53 36.41
C GLU A 530 -6.47 9.03 34.98
N ALA A 531 -7.11 10.19 34.82
CA ALA A 531 -7.31 10.82 33.51
C ALA A 531 -6.00 11.26 32.85
N ILE A 532 -5.03 11.76 33.63
CA ILE A 532 -3.68 12.09 33.14
C ILE A 532 -2.93 10.81 32.73
N ALA A 533 -3.01 9.75 33.53
CA ALA A 533 -2.34 8.47 33.29
C ALA A 533 -2.81 7.77 32.00
N HIS A 534 -4.09 7.93 31.64
CA HIS A 534 -4.69 7.39 30.42
C HIS A 534 -4.28 8.12 29.13
N ASN A 535 -3.40 9.12 29.18
CA ASN A 535 -2.93 9.82 28.00
C ASN A 535 -2.24 8.85 27.01
N PRO A 536 -2.82 8.61 25.82
CA PRO A 536 -2.26 7.66 24.85
C PRO A 536 -1.22 8.28 23.92
N ILE A 537 -0.94 9.60 24.04
CA ILE A 537 0.09 10.29 23.25
C ILE A 537 1.06 11.00 24.22
N ALA A 538 1.80 10.18 24.96
CA ALA A 538 2.75 10.65 25.96
C ALA A 538 3.74 11.66 25.37
N ILE A 539 4.17 12.63 26.19
CA ILE A 539 5.06 13.75 25.83
C ILE A 539 4.42 14.80 24.90
N PHE A 540 3.69 14.39 23.86
CA PHE A 540 3.01 15.30 22.93
C PHE A 540 1.78 15.96 23.56
N ILE A 541 0.96 15.19 24.28
CA ILE A 541 0.10 15.74 25.34
C ILE A 541 0.99 15.77 26.59
N PRO A 542 1.40 16.95 27.08
CA PRO A 542 2.51 17.07 28.01
C PRO A 542 2.10 16.79 29.46
N CYS A 543 1.59 15.59 29.71
CA CYS A 543 1.22 15.10 31.05
C CYS A 543 2.38 15.18 32.05
N HIS A 544 3.62 15.04 31.58
CA HIS A 544 4.84 15.20 32.37
C HIS A 544 5.05 16.62 32.94
N ARG A 545 4.31 17.63 32.43
CA ARG A 545 4.36 19.01 32.95
C ARG A 545 3.38 19.25 34.10
N VAL A 546 2.56 18.25 34.45
CA VAL A 546 1.69 18.33 35.63
C VAL A 546 2.44 17.82 36.86
N ILE A 547 2.66 18.70 37.83
CA ILE A 547 3.46 18.44 39.03
C ILE A 547 2.58 18.34 40.28
N ILE A 548 2.93 17.43 41.20
CA ILE A 548 2.36 17.34 42.55
C ILE A 548 3.32 18.04 43.50
N ARG A 549 2.84 18.98 44.30
CA ARG A 549 3.63 19.65 45.36
C ARG A 549 3.51 18.85 46.66
N GLU A 550 4.55 18.84 47.50
CA GLU A 550 4.56 18.04 48.74
C GLU A 550 3.44 18.43 49.72
N ASP A 551 3.03 19.70 49.72
CA ASP A 551 1.95 20.24 50.55
C ASP A 551 0.56 19.68 50.17
N GLU A 552 0.42 19.13 48.96
CA GLU A 552 -0.83 18.55 48.42
C GLU A 552 -1.05 17.09 48.85
N ASN A 553 -0.12 16.46 49.60
CA ASN A 553 -0.34 15.12 50.17
C ASN A 553 -1.09 15.15 51.52
N ARG A 554 -1.38 16.33 52.09
CA ARG A 554 -2.07 16.42 53.39
C ARG A 554 -3.59 16.24 53.29
N ASP A 555 -4.17 16.59 52.14
CA ASP A 555 -5.61 16.50 51.91
C ASP A 555 -6.11 15.06 51.69
N GLU A 556 -5.22 14.06 51.56
CA GLU A 556 -5.60 12.64 51.44
C GLU A 556 -6.13 12.05 52.76
N ASN A 557 -5.84 12.64 53.92
CA ASN A 557 -6.27 12.10 55.23
C ASN A 557 -7.53 12.75 55.81
N GLU A 558 -8.01 13.89 55.27
CA GLU A 558 -9.19 14.59 55.79
C GLU A 558 -10.46 14.33 54.93
N GLU A 559 -10.33 13.87 53.68
CA GLU A 559 -11.49 13.53 52.83
C GLU A 559 -12.02 12.10 53.05
N GLU A 560 -11.31 11.20 53.76
CA GLU A 560 -11.77 9.82 54.05
C GLU A 560 -12.66 9.71 55.32
N GLU A 561 -12.83 10.78 56.12
CA GLU A 561 -13.64 10.73 57.37
C GLU A 561 -15.09 11.25 57.23
N GLU A 562 -15.54 11.70 56.03
CA GLU A 562 -16.92 12.21 55.83
C GLU A 562 -17.82 11.31 54.95
N ASP A 563 -17.36 10.13 54.49
CA ASP A 563 -18.06 9.30 53.48
C ASP A 563 -18.76 8.04 54.06
N ASP A 564 -19.26 8.09 55.30
CA ASP A 564 -20.01 6.96 55.92
C ASP A 564 -21.55 7.10 55.91
N ASP A 565 -22.13 8.13 55.28
CA ASP A 565 -23.59 8.26 55.17
C ASP A 565 -24.02 8.77 53.77
N ASP A 566 -24.30 7.85 52.85
CA ASP A 566 -25.54 7.81 52.04
C ASP A 566 -25.38 6.92 50.80
N GLU A 567 -25.80 5.66 50.95
CA GLU A 567 -26.25 4.83 49.83
C GLU A 567 -27.51 5.47 49.20
N ASN A 568 -27.39 6.06 48.01
CA ASN A 568 -28.48 5.91 47.04
C ASN A 568 -28.02 6.15 45.59
N THR A 569 -27.97 5.05 44.85
CA THR A 569 -28.11 5.01 43.41
C THR A 569 -29.37 5.73 42.95
N ASN A 570 -29.26 6.69 42.04
CA ASN A 570 -30.30 6.90 41.04
C ASN A 570 -29.71 7.51 39.75
N GLU A 571 -29.93 6.75 38.68
CA GLU A 571 -29.83 7.17 37.29
C GLU A 571 -30.74 8.37 37.05
N ILE A 572 -30.19 9.43 36.43
CA ILE A 572 -31.01 10.50 35.86
C ILE A 572 -30.43 10.86 34.48
N GLU A 573 -31.13 10.37 33.46
CA GLU A 573 -31.17 10.93 32.10
C GLU A 573 -31.78 12.33 32.17
N ILE A 574 -31.15 13.36 31.58
CA ILE A 574 -31.86 14.59 31.19
C ILE A 574 -31.41 15.06 29.81
N GLU A 575 -32.44 15.34 29.03
CA GLU A 575 -32.54 15.88 27.70
C GLU A 575 -31.95 17.29 27.53
N SER A 576 -31.79 17.62 26.26
CA SER A 576 -31.53 18.93 25.69
C SER A 576 -32.56 19.98 26.07
N GLU A 577 -32.11 21.19 26.41
CA GLU A 577 -32.81 22.41 26.03
C GLU A 577 -31.89 23.64 26.00
N SER A 578 -32.32 24.61 25.20
CA SER A 578 -31.61 25.73 24.58
C SER A 578 -31.83 27.06 25.32
N GLU A 579 -31.13 28.11 24.82
CA GLU A 579 -31.32 29.55 25.09
C GLU A 579 -30.74 30.05 26.44
N SER A 580 -30.20 31.27 26.59
CA SER A 580 -29.91 32.40 25.70
C SER A 580 -28.95 33.37 26.45
N GLU A 581 -28.29 34.19 25.64
CA GLU A 581 -27.64 35.49 25.83
C GLU A 581 -27.43 36.13 27.22
N GLY A 582 -26.26 36.78 27.36
CA GLY A 582 -25.97 37.76 28.41
C GLY A 582 -24.56 38.35 28.26
N GLU A 583 -24.44 39.42 27.48
CA GLU A 583 -23.25 40.26 27.36
C GLU A 583 -22.90 40.96 28.69
N GLY A 584 -21.61 41.21 28.90
CA GLY A 584 -21.12 42.01 30.03
C GLY A 584 -19.62 42.25 29.95
N GLU A 585 -19.23 43.29 29.21
CA GLU A 585 -17.89 43.88 29.24
C GLU A 585 -17.50 44.34 30.66
N ARG A 586 -16.22 44.16 31.05
CA ARG A 586 -15.40 45.27 31.59
C ARG A 586 -13.92 44.91 31.72
N LYS A 587 -13.14 45.71 30.98
CA LYS A 587 -11.92 46.45 31.32
C LYS A 587 -10.84 45.76 32.15
N GLY A 588 -9.66 45.71 31.54
CA GLY A 588 -8.40 45.34 32.16
C GLY A 588 -7.78 46.44 33.00
N GLU A 589 -6.91 46.01 33.90
CA GLU A 589 -5.86 46.79 34.51
C GLU A 589 -4.57 45.99 34.41
N SER A 590 -3.53 46.69 33.94
CA SER A 590 -2.16 46.24 33.78
C SER A 590 -1.36 46.65 35.00
N GLU A 591 -0.69 45.71 35.66
CA GLU A 591 0.41 46.02 36.57
C GLU A 591 1.64 45.19 36.22
N SER A 592 2.70 45.93 35.92
CA SER A 592 4.07 45.49 35.73
C SER A 592 4.77 45.37 37.08
N GLU A 593 5.50 44.28 37.34
CA GLU A 593 6.54 44.32 38.37
C GLU A 593 7.73 43.37 38.09
N SER A 594 8.84 44.03 37.80
CA SER A 594 10.25 43.81 38.14
C SER A 594 10.84 42.40 38.40
N GLU A 595 11.93 42.16 37.68
CA GLU A 595 12.94 41.12 37.87
C GLU A 595 13.83 41.43 39.08
N SER A 596 13.90 40.53 40.08
CA SER A 596 15.15 40.14 40.77
C SER A 596 14.87 39.16 41.90
N GLU A 597 15.10 37.85 41.69
CA GLU A 597 15.38 36.86 42.75
C GLU A 597 15.67 35.47 42.15
N GLY A 598 16.76 35.35 41.37
CA GLY A 598 17.01 34.21 40.48
C GLY A 598 17.96 33.10 40.98
N LYS A 599 18.40 33.06 42.25
CA LYS A 599 19.41 32.05 42.68
C LYS A 599 19.14 31.33 44.00
N GLY A 600 18.29 31.86 44.89
CA GLY A 600 17.99 31.23 46.19
C GLY A 600 16.80 30.27 46.21
N LYS A 601 15.86 30.42 45.26
CA LYS A 601 14.63 29.59 45.17
C LYS A 601 14.82 28.28 44.39
N THR A 602 15.91 28.18 43.62
CA THR A 602 16.19 27.11 42.67
C THR A 602 16.49 25.75 43.33
N THR A 603 17.29 25.75 44.40
CA THR A 603 17.68 24.53 45.13
C THR A 603 16.52 23.92 45.93
N THR A 604 15.49 24.73 46.24
CA THR A 604 14.32 24.29 47.01
C THR A 604 13.23 23.72 46.10
N MET A 605 13.07 24.18 44.85
CA MET A 605 12.04 23.65 43.93
C MET A 605 12.27 22.17 43.54
N ILE A 606 13.52 21.73 43.34
CA ILE A 606 13.80 20.38 42.79
C ILE A 606 13.61 19.28 43.85
N LYS A 607 13.78 19.58 45.13
CA LYS A 607 13.52 18.62 46.22
C LYS A 607 12.02 18.28 46.35
N THR A 608 11.13 19.14 45.86
CA THR A 608 9.68 19.11 46.13
C THR A 608 8.83 18.62 44.95
N ILE A 609 9.44 18.24 43.81
CA ILE A 609 8.69 17.78 42.62
C ILE A 609 8.48 16.25 42.66
N LYS A 610 7.25 15.81 42.96
CA LYS A 610 6.74 14.50 42.54
C LYS A 610 5.90 14.74 41.28
N THR A 611 6.30 14.20 40.12
CA THR A 611 5.44 14.28 38.92
C THR A 611 4.22 13.39 39.10
N THR A 612 3.06 13.83 38.59
CA THR A 612 1.76 13.13 38.68
C THR A 612 1.72 11.74 38.08
N THR A 613 2.73 11.35 37.30
CA THR A 613 2.94 10.00 36.81
C THR A 613 3.50 9.09 37.92
N THR A 614 2.63 8.71 38.86
CA THR A 614 2.76 7.39 39.48
C THR A 614 2.52 6.35 38.39
N GLY A 615 3.60 5.92 37.73
CA GLY A 615 3.58 4.86 36.73
C GLY A 615 4.83 4.86 35.88
N TYR A 616 5.87 4.20 36.38
CA TYR A 616 7.06 3.70 35.67
C TYR A 616 7.12 3.98 34.15
N ALA A 617 8.04 4.84 33.76
CA ALA A 617 8.63 4.82 32.44
C ALA A 617 9.79 3.81 32.50
N GLY A 618 9.61 2.58 32.00
CA GLY A 618 10.67 1.59 31.75
C GLY A 618 11.91 1.61 32.67
N GLY A 619 11.72 1.51 34.00
CA GLY A 619 12.83 1.46 34.97
C GLY A 619 13.51 2.79 35.35
N ILE A 620 13.19 3.91 34.69
CA ILE A 620 13.69 5.25 35.04
C ILE A 620 12.50 6.14 35.44
N SER A 621 12.35 6.39 36.73
CA SER A 621 11.45 7.43 37.22
C SER A 621 11.80 8.77 36.55
N ILE A 622 10.82 9.54 36.07
CA ILE A 622 11.04 10.92 35.58
C ILE A 622 11.83 11.73 36.62
N LYS A 623 11.58 11.48 37.92
CA LYS A 623 12.37 12.01 39.04
C LYS A 623 13.86 11.62 38.94
N LYS A 624 14.19 10.36 38.65
CA LYS A 624 15.58 9.90 38.43
C LYS A 624 16.21 10.55 37.20
N TYR A 625 15.45 10.75 36.12
CA TYR A 625 15.94 11.44 34.92
C TYR A 625 16.24 12.92 35.19
N LEU A 626 15.33 13.64 35.87
CA LEU A 626 15.55 15.02 36.31
C LEU A 626 16.78 15.14 37.22
N LEU A 627 16.92 14.23 38.20
CA LEU A 627 18.11 14.15 39.07
C LEU A 627 19.40 13.86 38.29
N LYS A 628 19.33 13.12 37.17
CA LYS A 628 20.48 12.87 36.28
C LYS A 628 20.86 14.14 35.50
N LEU A 629 19.89 14.86 34.95
CA LEU A 629 20.14 16.12 34.22
C LEU A 629 20.77 17.18 35.14
N GLU A 630 20.31 17.26 36.38
CA GLU A 630 20.86 18.14 37.40
C GLU A 630 22.32 17.80 37.73
N ARG A 631 22.64 16.50 37.90
CA ARG A 631 24.03 16.02 38.08
C ARG A 631 24.93 16.30 36.89
N GLU A 632 24.38 16.34 35.68
CA GLU A 632 25.10 16.62 34.43
C GLU A 632 25.24 18.12 34.12
N GLY A 633 24.77 19.02 35.00
CA GLY A 633 24.90 20.46 34.84
C GLY A 633 24.14 21.03 33.64
N LYS A 634 23.09 20.34 33.18
CA LYS A 634 22.28 20.79 32.04
C LYS A 634 21.26 21.85 32.50
N ASN A 635 21.04 22.84 31.62
CA ASN A 635 20.24 24.05 31.86
C ASN A 635 18.80 23.73 32.32
N GLU A 636 18.24 24.50 33.27
CA GLU A 636 16.86 24.35 33.82
C GLU A 636 15.76 24.30 32.76
N LYS A 637 16.00 24.87 31.56
CA LYS A 637 15.06 24.81 30.43
C LYS A 637 14.97 23.43 29.75
N LYS A 638 15.97 22.57 29.95
CA LYS A 638 16.13 21.25 29.30
C LYS A 638 15.73 20.14 30.26
#